data_AF-A0A7S1JNM6-F1
#
_entry.id   AF-A0A7S1JNM6-F1
#
_cell.length_a   1.000
_cell.length_b   1.000
_cell.length_c   1.000
_cell.angle_alpha   90.00
_cell.angle_beta   90.00
_cell.angle_gamma   90.00
#
_symmetry.space_group_name_H-M   'P 1'
#
loop_
_entity.id
_entity.type
_entity.pdbx_description
1 polymer ?
#
loop_
_entity_poly.entity_id
_entity_poly.type
_entity_poly.pdbx_seq_one_letter_code
_entity_poly.pdbx_strand_id
1 'polypeptide(L)'
;MRAVISFFVLTLPFLGLSQFNRGGRFGAFQYVHPRPGARLVSRHTTIAVREGSRVDPGSIDKSIRVARADSGKEVSGAFVLALDEKTVIFKPDEPFEEGTLIQVHVLPGLLALTDGRKVGGLRWKFTVSPMPPQSKHPNPKAAFGAHDRLPYVTDEELKRDGLLQGLGGRKQKLRVAPHMHPYGDGLVRPTTMQKTFGRLYEDGTVEMIDDTMSKRPADRYRGYRTIPPTFPMIDVTVPPTEGKVAEGFIFLSTNIYMPPWAGVFYPYMLILDSVGDIVYYKHLQPNLNGHSAGDTSVMKSGEVAVRLEDGKELLTFDERYVLTKQYEAGHGYTEPGMLDFHAFQVDDRGHYLVLIDDVQEVDMRDVLWNGTENMLMRGHVVQEIDPEGNVVFEWRSWDAFRLDELARWTQKDIPTDPGRPWDTMHMNSIDWAPDGHLVFSLRKLDGVIKVNRDTGDVMWRLFGPPDTDFNQFTTPFTPRVSHQHDVHFTADGTMTLFSNGNYLEPEISTAMEFAIDEEARVARLVYKYSDPSIFSFATGGCQKLDNGNMAIGWGGLNLTGIAPFYTEVTRDKEVVLQMKMRGGGSSYRVRKSPWVGVPHWSPVIVLDMHRHFNDDPHSLHYSWNGATVHTTWRVYAGMHPERLKLIKEHTKTRFEHVKQLRRTKWYSPHERCVYFQVEPVDYNGKTFQRSAVLASPACGNA
;
A
#
# COMPACT_ATOMS: atom_id res chain seq x y z
N MET A 1 28.43 63.87 12.71
CA MET A 1 27.26 64.39 11.98
C MET A 1 26.68 63.26 11.15
N ARG A 2 25.51 62.73 11.55
CA ARG A 2 24.78 61.67 10.84
C ARG A 2 23.86 62.32 9.81
N ALA A 3 23.99 61.93 8.54
CA ALA A 3 23.05 62.31 7.50
C ALA A 3 21.98 61.21 7.37
N VAL A 4 20.73 61.60 7.62
CA VAL A 4 19.53 60.77 7.48
C VAL A 4 19.04 60.91 6.04
N ILE A 5 18.94 59.81 5.30
CA ILE A 5 18.24 59.74 4.01
C ILE A 5 16.88 59.10 4.29
N SER A 6 15.83 59.92 4.24
CA SER A 6 14.43 59.49 4.33
C SER A 6 13.97 58.99 2.96
N PHE A 7 13.58 57.71 2.88
CA PHE A 7 12.80 57.19 1.76
C PHE A 7 11.30 57.44 2.02
N PHE A 8 10.66 58.21 1.15
CA PHE A 8 9.21 58.32 1.07
C PHE A 8 8.66 57.04 0.42
N VAL A 9 7.88 56.27 1.17
CA VAL A 9 7.02 55.21 0.61
C VAL A 9 5.71 55.87 0.21
N LEU A 10 5.46 55.99 -1.10
CA LEU A 10 4.16 56.35 -1.64
C LEU A 10 3.24 55.13 -1.52
N THR A 11 2.32 55.17 -0.56
CA THR A 11 1.18 54.25 -0.48
C THR A 11 0.12 54.70 -1.48
N LEU A 12 0.06 54.04 -2.65
CA LEU A 12 -1.09 54.12 -3.54
C LEU A 12 -2.20 53.18 -3.03
N PRO A 13 -3.46 53.63 -2.93
CA PRO A 13 -4.55 52.78 -2.49
C PRO A 13 -4.87 51.77 -3.58
N PHE A 14 -4.81 50.48 -3.25
CA PHE A 14 -5.39 49.40 -4.05
C PHE A 14 -6.91 49.61 -4.11
N LEU A 15 -7.38 50.32 -5.14
CA LEU A 15 -8.78 50.28 -5.53
C LEU A 15 -9.04 48.94 -6.21
N GLY A 16 -10.01 48.21 -5.65
CA GLY A 16 -10.44 46.90 -6.13
C GLY A 16 -10.87 46.93 -7.60
N LEU A 17 -10.34 45.98 -8.35
CA LEU A 17 -10.90 45.46 -9.58
C LEU A 17 -11.24 43.98 -9.35
N SER A 18 -12.23 43.72 -8.49
CA SER A 18 -12.88 42.42 -8.41
C SER A 18 -14.10 42.41 -9.32
N GLN A 19 -13.88 42.31 -10.64
CA GLN A 19 -14.93 41.93 -11.58
C GLN A 19 -14.30 41.51 -12.91
N PHE A 20 -13.83 40.26 -12.96
CA PHE A 20 -13.61 39.54 -14.22
C PHE A 20 -14.28 38.17 -14.12
N ASN A 21 -15.38 38.04 -14.86
CA ASN A 21 -16.00 36.84 -15.43
C ASN A 21 -15.62 35.48 -14.78
N ARG A 22 -16.35 35.06 -13.74
CA ARG A 22 -16.33 33.67 -13.22
C ARG A 22 -17.38 32.78 -13.90
N GLY A 23 -17.50 32.86 -15.23
CA GLY A 23 -18.22 31.87 -16.00
C GLY A 23 -17.27 30.76 -16.39
N GLY A 24 -17.00 29.82 -15.47
CA GLY A 24 -16.18 28.65 -15.77
C GLY A 24 -16.89 27.69 -16.74
N ARG A 25 -16.21 26.61 -17.14
CA ARG A 25 -16.76 25.54 -18.01
C ARG A 25 -18.10 24.99 -17.53
N PHE A 26 -18.38 25.05 -16.23
CA PHE A 26 -19.62 24.59 -15.60
C PHE A 26 -20.42 25.72 -14.94
N GLY A 27 -20.36 26.92 -15.52
CA GLY A 27 -21.00 28.11 -14.95
C GLY A 27 -20.33 28.52 -13.64
N ALA A 28 -21.10 28.53 -12.55
CA ALA A 28 -20.60 28.86 -11.21
C ALA A 28 -19.85 27.71 -10.52
N PHE A 29 -19.88 26.49 -11.08
CA PHE A 29 -19.27 25.32 -10.45
C PHE A 29 -17.85 25.09 -10.99
N GLN A 30 -16.92 24.76 -10.10
CA GLN A 30 -15.56 24.33 -10.45
C GLN A 30 -15.49 22.82 -10.72
N TYR A 31 -16.28 22.03 -9.98
CA TYR A 31 -16.38 20.58 -10.12
C TYR A 31 -17.81 20.16 -10.41
N VAL A 32 -17.98 19.24 -11.37
CA VAL A 32 -19.24 18.52 -11.58
C VAL A 32 -18.93 17.07 -11.90
N HIS A 33 -19.73 16.16 -11.34
CA HIS A 33 -19.61 14.73 -11.52
C HIS A 33 -20.99 14.09 -11.72
N PRO A 34 -21.15 13.15 -12.67
CA PRO A 34 -20.25 12.89 -13.79
C PRO A 34 -20.09 14.12 -14.70
N ARG A 35 -19.03 14.18 -15.51
CA ARG A 35 -18.79 15.35 -16.39
C ARG A 35 -19.85 15.46 -17.50
N PRO A 36 -20.13 16.67 -18.02
CA PRO A 36 -20.96 16.85 -19.20
C PRO A 36 -20.47 16.03 -20.39
N GLY A 37 -21.35 15.19 -20.95
CA GLY A 37 -21.05 14.31 -22.07
C GLY A 37 -20.26 13.05 -21.69
N ALA A 38 -19.97 12.82 -20.41
CA ALA A 38 -19.30 11.61 -19.95
C ALA A 38 -20.07 10.36 -20.41
N ARG A 39 -19.34 9.34 -20.83
CA ARG A 39 -19.87 8.03 -21.23
C ARG A 39 -19.25 6.95 -20.35
N LEU A 40 -19.80 5.73 -20.40
CA LEU A 40 -19.29 4.58 -19.65
C LEU A 40 -19.30 4.81 -18.13
N VAL A 41 -20.21 5.67 -17.64
CA VAL A 41 -20.29 6.01 -16.22
C VAL A 41 -20.88 4.82 -15.46
N SER A 42 -20.30 4.48 -14.31
CA SER A 42 -20.88 3.43 -13.45
C SER A 42 -22.35 3.73 -13.14
N ARG A 43 -23.18 2.70 -13.22
CA ARG A 43 -24.61 2.81 -12.87
C ARG A 43 -24.86 3.11 -11.39
N HIS A 44 -23.87 2.91 -10.53
CA HIS A 44 -23.90 3.23 -9.09
C HIS A 44 -23.32 4.62 -8.79
N THR A 45 -22.99 5.43 -9.81
CA THR A 45 -22.45 6.78 -9.64
C THR A 45 -23.39 7.68 -8.82
N THR A 46 -22.81 8.65 -8.13
CA THR A 46 -23.55 9.77 -7.53
C THR A 46 -23.43 11.00 -8.41
N ILE A 47 -24.27 12.02 -8.15
CA ILE A 47 -24.12 13.32 -8.80
C ILE A 47 -23.50 14.28 -7.81
N ALA A 48 -22.36 14.88 -8.13
CA ALA A 48 -21.69 15.84 -7.25
C ALA A 48 -21.44 17.17 -7.93
N VAL A 49 -21.56 18.27 -7.19
CA VAL A 49 -21.18 19.60 -7.63
C VAL A 49 -20.40 20.34 -6.53
N ARG A 50 -19.37 21.07 -6.94
CA ARG A 50 -18.60 21.96 -6.05
C ARG A 50 -18.48 23.33 -6.69
N GLU A 51 -18.89 24.34 -5.95
CA GLU A 51 -18.76 25.75 -6.34
C GLU A 51 -17.35 26.27 -6.01
N GLY A 52 -16.86 25.95 -4.81
CA GLY A 52 -15.58 26.40 -4.25
C GLY A 52 -15.75 27.04 -2.87
N SER A 53 -16.89 27.67 -2.63
CA SER A 53 -17.33 28.18 -1.32
C SER A 53 -17.99 27.09 -0.47
N ARG A 54 -17.96 27.26 0.87
CA ARG A 54 -18.81 26.48 1.77
C ARG A 54 -20.28 26.73 1.41
N VAL A 55 -21.11 25.70 1.50
CA VAL A 55 -22.53 25.72 1.14
C VAL A 55 -23.37 25.67 2.41
N ASP A 56 -24.44 26.47 2.46
CA ASP A 56 -25.43 26.37 3.54
C ASP A 56 -26.13 25.00 3.48
N PRO A 57 -26.03 24.14 4.51
CA PRO A 57 -26.71 22.85 4.55
C PRO A 57 -28.23 22.97 4.34
N GLY A 58 -28.85 24.08 4.77
CA GLY A 58 -30.29 24.33 4.58
C GLY A 58 -30.70 24.55 3.12
N SER A 59 -29.73 24.79 2.22
CA SER A 59 -29.98 25.11 0.82
C SER A 59 -29.86 23.92 -0.14
N ILE A 60 -29.46 22.73 0.34
CA ILE A 60 -29.16 21.59 -0.54
C ILE A 60 -30.38 20.75 -0.92
N ASP A 61 -31.47 20.80 -0.14
CA ASP A 61 -32.66 19.99 -0.43
C ASP A 61 -33.25 20.37 -1.80
N LYS A 62 -33.49 19.35 -2.64
CA LYS A 62 -34.00 19.49 -4.02
C LYS A 62 -33.15 20.38 -4.92
N SER A 63 -31.90 20.65 -4.55
CA SER A 63 -30.99 21.50 -5.31
C SER A 63 -30.54 20.87 -6.64
N ILE A 64 -30.60 19.54 -6.75
CA ILE A 64 -30.26 18.78 -7.96
C ILE A 64 -31.47 17.95 -8.36
N ARG A 65 -31.91 18.09 -9.62
CA ARG A 65 -32.87 17.18 -10.25
C ARG A 65 -32.16 16.27 -11.21
N VAL A 66 -32.46 14.99 -11.14
CA VAL A 66 -31.91 13.94 -12.00
C VAL A 66 -33.06 13.22 -12.66
N ALA A 67 -33.00 13.03 -13.98
CA ALA A 67 -34.04 12.34 -14.73
C ALA A 67 -33.46 11.59 -15.91
N ARG A 68 -34.13 10.54 -16.35
CA ARG A 68 -33.85 9.93 -17.66
C ARG A 68 -34.17 10.92 -18.78
N ALA A 69 -33.25 11.10 -19.71
CA ALA A 69 -33.40 12.08 -20.78
C ALA A 69 -34.44 11.70 -21.84
N ASP A 70 -34.74 10.41 -22.00
CA ASP A 70 -35.70 9.87 -22.97
C ASP A 70 -37.16 9.96 -22.51
N SER A 71 -37.40 9.61 -21.25
CA SER A 71 -38.73 9.49 -20.64
C SER A 71 -39.09 10.66 -19.73
N GLY A 72 -38.11 11.45 -19.30
CA GLY A 72 -38.29 12.48 -18.28
C GLY A 72 -38.57 11.93 -16.88
N LYS A 73 -38.49 10.59 -16.69
CA LYS A 73 -38.70 9.95 -15.39
C LYS A 73 -37.66 10.46 -14.39
N GLU A 74 -38.11 11.14 -13.35
CA GLU A 74 -37.25 11.61 -12.26
C GLU A 74 -36.65 10.42 -11.48
N VAL A 75 -35.40 10.59 -11.06
CA VAL A 75 -34.67 9.66 -10.21
C VAL A 75 -34.74 10.18 -8.79
N SER A 76 -35.20 9.34 -7.86
CA SER A 76 -35.21 9.67 -6.44
C SER A 76 -33.84 9.42 -5.82
N GLY A 77 -33.55 10.13 -4.73
CA GLY A 77 -32.26 10.05 -4.05
C GLY A 77 -32.17 10.98 -2.85
N ALA A 78 -31.09 10.82 -2.10
CA ALA A 78 -30.76 11.60 -0.93
C ALA A 78 -29.69 12.66 -1.22
N PHE A 79 -29.73 13.77 -0.48
CA PHE A 79 -28.72 14.82 -0.55
C PHE A 79 -27.75 14.70 0.62
N VAL A 80 -26.46 14.82 0.33
CA VAL A 80 -25.38 14.84 1.31
C VAL A 80 -24.51 16.06 1.03
N LEU A 81 -24.21 16.82 2.07
CA LEU A 81 -23.10 17.77 2.04
C LEU A 81 -21.88 17.04 2.59
N ALA A 82 -20.82 16.91 1.78
CA ALA A 82 -19.60 16.22 2.19
C ALA A 82 -18.86 16.99 3.30
N LEU A 83 -17.89 16.34 3.95
CA LEU A 83 -17.12 16.94 5.05
C LEU A 83 -16.34 18.20 4.69
N ASP A 84 -16.02 18.40 3.41
CA ASP A 84 -15.39 19.64 2.95
C ASP A 84 -16.34 20.85 3.02
N GLU A 85 -17.61 20.62 3.32
CA GLU A 85 -18.73 21.56 3.37
C GLU A 85 -18.94 22.36 2.08
N LYS A 86 -18.33 21.90 0.97
CA LYS A 86 -18.34 22.54 -0.35
C LYS A 86 -19.00 21.66 -1.40
N THR A 87 -18.93 20.35 -1.24
CA THR A 87 -19.40 19.38 -2.22
C THR A 87 -20.81 18.91 -1.87
N VAL A 88 -21.76 19.25 -2.74
CA VAL A 88 -23.13 18.75 -2.64
C VAL A 88 -23.24 17.50 -3.49
N ILE A 89 -23.68 16.40 -2.88
CA ILE A 89 -23.81 15.08 -3.50
C ILE A 89 -25.27 14.67 -3.48
N PHE A 90 -25.80 14.28 -4.62
CA PHE A 90 -27.07 13.56 -4.76
C PHE A 90 -26.76 12.08 -4.96
N LYS A 91 -27.22 11.25 -4.02
CA LYS A 91 -27.09 9.80 -4.02
C LYS A 91 -28.41 9.18 -4.50
N PRO A 92 -28.47 8.60 -5.71
CA PRO A 92 -29.68 7.90 -6.17
C PRO A 92 -30.10 6.79 -5.20
N ASP A 93 -31.40 6.60 -5.00
CA ASP A 93 -31.91 5.51 -4.15
C ASP A 93 -31.69 4.13 -4.80
N GLU A 94 -31.73 4.09 -6.13
CA GLU A 94 -31.54 2.89 -6.94
C GLU A 94 -30.47 3.15 -8.01
N PRO A 95 -29.67 2.12 -8.39
CA PRO A 95 -28.72 2.25 -9.49
C PRO A 95 -29.41 2.68 -10.78
N PHE A 96 -28.73 3.52 -11.57
CA PHE A 96 -29.22 3.89 -12.89
C PHE A 96 -29.37 2.67 -13.80
N GLU A 97 -30.22 2.79 -14.82
CA GLU A 97 -30.38 1.77 -15.85
C GLU A 97 -29.22 1.84 -16.85
N GLU A 98 -28.65 0.69 -17.18
CA GLU A 98 -27.49 0.55 -18.05
C GLU A 98 -27.77 1.11 -19.46
N GLY A 99 -26.75 1.73 -20.06
CA GLY A 99 -26.85 2.33 -21.40
C GLY A 99 -27.75 3.58 -21.51
N THR A 100 -28.41 4.00 -20.43
CA THR A 100 -29.34 5.13 -20.47
C THR A 100 -28.64 6.49 -20.45
N LEU A 101 -29.27 7.48 -21.08
CA LEU A 101 -28.86 8.88 -21.04
C LEU A 101 -29.55 9.57 -19.85
N ILE A 102 -28.76 10.05 -18.91
CA ILE A 102 -29.24 10.76 -17.72
C ILE A 102 -29.05 12.26 -17.92
N GLN A 103 -30.06 13.04 -17.53
CA GLN A 103 -30.04 14.48 -17.51
C GLN A 103 -30.01 14.98 -16.07
N VAL A 104 -29.10 15.90 -15.79
CA VAL A 104 -28.94 16.55 -14.50
C VAL A 104 -29.26 18.04 -14.65
N HIS A 105 -29.97 18.59 -13.66
CA HIS A 105 -30.26 20.00 -13.54
C HIS A 105 -30.04 20.47 -12.11
N VAL A 106 -29.01 21.27 -11.89
CA VAL A 106 -28.81 21.96 -10.62
C VAL A 106 -29.71 23.18 -10.62
N LEU A 107 -30.71 23.20 -9.75
CA LEU A 107 -31.66 24.31 -9.64
C LEU A 107 -30.97 25.54 -9.04
N PRO A 108 -31.35 26.77 -9.45
CA PRO A 108 -30.95 27.97 -8.74
C PRO A 108 -31.42 27.91 -7.27
N GLY A 109 -30.52 28.14 -6.31
CA GLY A 109 -30.90 28.20 -4.90
C GLY A 109 -29.83 27.80 -3.90
N LEU A 110 -28.80 27.06 -4.33
CA LEU A 110 -27.66 26.70 -3.49
C LEU A 110 -26.97 27.96 -2.96
N LEU A 111 -26.89 28.12 -1.64
CA LEU A 111 -26.39 29.34 -1.01
C LEU A 111 -24.90 29.17 -0.67
N ALA A 112 -24.05 29.94 -1.33
CA ALA A 112 -22.63 30.04 -1.00
C ALA A 112 -22.45 30.95 0.24
N LEU A 113 -21.83 30.42 1.29
CA LEU A 113 -21.68 31.12 2.57
C LEU A 113 -20.62 32.23 2.54
N THR A 114 -19.69 32.20 1.60
CA THR A 114 -18.61 33.18 1.49
C THR A 114 -19.14 34.59 1.20
N ASP A 115 -20.14 34.72 0.33
CA ASP A 115 -20.67 36.00 -0.18
C ASP A 115 -22.21 36.05 -0.22
N GLY A 116 -22.89 35.01 0.24
CA GLY A 116 -24.36 34.93 0.30
C GLY A 116 -25.03 34.78 -1.06
N ARG A 117 -24.29 34.51 -2.14
CA ARG A 117 -24.88 34.36 -3.47
C ARG A 117 -25.59 33.00 -3.62
N LYS A 118 -26.65 33.00 -4.43
CA LYS A 118 -27.33 31.77 -4.84
C LYS A 118 -26.77 31.31 -6.18
N VAL A 119 -26.27 30.07 -6.23
CA VAL A 119 -25.75 29.42 -7.43
C VAL A 119 -26.70 28.32 -7.92
N GLY A 120 -26.49 27.86 -9.15
CA GLY A 120 -27.30 26.85 -9.82
C GLY A 120 -27.56 27.20 -11.28
N GLY A 121 -28.59 26.60 -11.87
CA GLY A 121 -28.98 26.79 -13.28
C GLY A 121 -28.18 25.95 -14.28
N LEU A 122 -27.27 25.09 -13.81
CA LEU A 122 -26.46 24.24 -14.69
C LEU A 122 -27.26 23.01 -15.13
N ARG A 123 -27.22 22.69 -16.42
CA ARG A 123 -27.80 21.46 -17.00
C ARG A 123 -26.78 20.73 -17.84
N TRP A 124 -26.74 19.41 -17.68
CA TRP A 124 -25.92 18.55 -18.53
C TRP A 124 -26.50 17.15 -18.62
N LYS A 125 -25.86 16.32 -19.46
CA LYS A 125 -26.20 14.92 -19.62
C LYS A 125 -24.95 14.06 -19.54
N PHE A 126 -25.11 12.80 -19.15
CA PHE A 126 -24.09 11.75 -19.22
C PHE A 126 -24.74 10.42 -19.57
N THR A 127 -23.96 9.46 -20.05
CA THR A 127 -24.43 8.13 -20.44
C THR A 127 -23.89 7.07 -19.47
N VAL A 128 -24.81 6.31 -18.88
CA VAL A 128 -24.50 5.16 -18.04
C VAL A 128 -23.86 4.07 -18.90
N SER A 129 -22.87 3.36 -18.38
CA SER A 129 -22.28 2.24 -19.10
C SER A 129 -23.34 1.19 -19.44
N PRO A 130 -23.31 0.59 -20.65
CA PRO A 130 -24.12 -0.58 -20.97
C PRO A 130 -23.64 -1.85 -20.27
N MET A 131 -22.50 -1.80 -19.57
CA MET A 131 -21.99 -2.89 -18.77
C MET A 131 -21.88 -2.46 -17.30
N PRO A 132 -22.24 -3.35 -16.35
CA PRO A 132 -21.93 -3.11 -14.96
C PRO A 132 -20.41 -3.06 -14.75
N PRO A 133 -19.94 -2.39 -13.68
CA PRO A 133 -18.56 -2.52 -13.21
C PRO A 133 -18.20 -4.00 -13.10
N GLN A 134 -17.13 -4.43 -13.76
CA GLN A 134 -16.72 -5.83 -13.80
C GLN A 134 -15.20 -5.98 -13.66
N SER A 135 -14.76 -6.95 -12.87
CA SER A 135 -13.36 -7.37 -12.84
C SER A 135 -13.12 -8.44 -13.91
N LYS A 136 -12.88 -8.03 -15.16
CA LYS A 136 -12.26 -8.93 -16.15
C LYS A 136 -10.74 -8.94 -15.93
N HIS A 137 -10.30 -9.41 -14.75
CA HIS A 137 -8.94 -9.92 -14.67
C HIS A 137 -8.93 -11.26 -15.42
N PRO A 138 -8.04 -11.45 -16.40
CA PRO A 138 -7.74 -12.82 -16.79
C PRO A 138 -7.30 -13.53 -15.51
N ASN A 139 -7.97 -14.64 -15.20
CA ASN A 139 -7.45 -15.61 -14.26
C ASN A 139 -5.93 -15.73 -14.53
N PRO A 140 -5.03 -15.59 -13.55
CA PRO A 140 -3.58 -15.62 -13.79
C PRO A 140 -3.13 -16.80 -14.67
N LYS A 141 -3.94 -17.88 -14.68
CA LYS A 141 -3.87 -19.03 -15.60
C LYS A 141 -3.80 -18.69 -17.11
N ALA A 142 -4.28 -17.53 -17.55
CA ALA A 142 -4.32 -17.17 -18.98
C ALA A 142 -3.17 -16.22 -19.37
N ALA A 143 -2.62 -15.44 -18.43
CA ALA A 143 -1.46 -14.60 -18.69
C ALA A 143 -0.16 -15.44 -18.79
N PHE A 144 -0.14 -16.62 -18.16
CA PHE A 144 0.98 -17.55 -18.17
C PHE A 144 0.43 -18.97 -18.27
N GLY A 145 0.83 -19.69 -19.32
CA GLY A 145 0.20 -20.92 -19.81
C GLY A 145 -0.18 -21.96 -18.74
N ALA A 146 -1.24 -22.71 -19.05
CA ALA A 146 -1.81 -23.76 -18.22
C ALA A 146 -0.74 -24.74 -17.68
N HIS A 147 -0.51 -24.72 -16.37
CA HIS A 147 0.29 -25.75 -15.70
C HIS A 147 -0.37 -26.24 -14.40
N ASP A 148 -0.05 -27.48 -14.06
CA ASP A 148 -0.88 -28.46 -13.34
C ASP A 148 -1.29 -28.13 -11.91
N ARG A 149 -2.43 -28.72 -11.53
CA ARG A 149 -3.19 -28.56 -10.29
C ARG A 149 -2.42 -29.09 -9.07
N LEU A 150 -2.09 -28.22 -8.12
CA LEU A 150 -1.83 -28.61 -6.72
C LEU A 150 -3.15 -28.59 -5.92
N PRO A 151 -3.34 -29.47 -4.91
CA PRO A 151 -4.62 -29.68 -4.25
C PRO A 151 -5.07 -28.45 -3.45
N TYR A 152 -6.33 -28.08 -3.65
CA TYR A 152 -7.00 -26.91 -3.08
C TYR A 152 -7.26 -27.09 -1.57
N VAL A 153 -6.89 -26.08 -0.78
CA VAL A 153 -7.42 -25.84 0.57
C VAL A 153 -8.75 -25.11 0.42
N THR A 154 -9.81 -25.57 1.08
CA THR A 154 -11.18 -25.07 0.88
C THR A 154 -11.46 -23.77 1.67
N ASP A 155 -12.37 -22.94 1.14
CA ASP A 155 -12.77 -21.61 1.67
C ASP A 155 -13.26 -21.56 3.14
N GLU A 156 -13.45 -22.71 3.79
CA GLU A 156 -13.85 -22.79 5.20
C GLU A 156 -12.66 -22.67 6.18
N GLU A 157 -11.42 -22.92 5.74
CA GLU A 157 -10.21 -22.77 6.57
C GLU A 157 -9.68 -21.32 6.58
N LEU A 158 -10.08 -20.51 5.59
CA LEU A 158 -9.74 -19.09 5.45
C LEU A 158 -10.40 -18.16 6.50
N LYS A 159 -11.36 -18.65 7.29
CA LYS A 159 -12.26 -17.83 8.13
C LYS A 159 -11.90 -17.79 9.62
N ARG A 160 -10.64 -18.04 10.02
CA ARG A 160 -10.24 -18.14 11.44
C ARG A 160 -9.21 -17.12 11.95
N ASP A 161 -8.57 -16.35 11.07
CA ASP A 161 -7.54 -15.40 11.50
C ASP A 161 -8.20 -14.05 11.83
N GLY A 162 -7.96 -13.50 13.03
CA GLY A 162 -8.60 -12.30 13.61
C GLY A 162 -8.35 -10.98 12.87
N LEU A 163 -7.87 -11.07 11.63
CA LEU A 163 -7.74 -9.98 10.67
C LEU A 163 -8.95 -9.83 9.74
N LEU A 164 -9.85 -10.82 9.70
CA LEU A 164 -11.06 -10.81 8.86
C LEU A 164 -12.28 -11.45 9.57
N GLN A 165 -12.75 -10.86 10.68
CA GLN A 165 -14.09 -11.21 11.20
C GLN A 165 -15.16 -10.22 10.71
N GLY A 166 -15.92 -10.68 9.69
CA GLY A 166 -17.33 -10.38 9.52
C GLY A 166 -18.19 -11.48 10.16
N LEU A 167 -19.27 -11.09 10.82
CA LEU A 167 -20.11 -11.88 11.74
C LEU A 167 -20.76 -13.15 11.13
N GLY A 168 -20.68 -14.28 11.87
CA GLY A 168 -21.76 -15.27 11.96
C GLY A 168 -21.53 -16.68 11.37
N GLY A 169 -21.68 -17.71 12.23
CA GLY A 169 -22.33 -18.98 11.84
C GLY A 169 -21.51 -20.29 11.85
N ARG A 170 -21.65 -21.04 12.97
CA ARG A 170 -21.50 -22.51 13.18
C ARG A 170 -20.12 -23.20 13.01
N LYS A 171 -19.75 -23.89 14.10
CA LYS A 171 -18.51 -24.66 14.31
C LYS A 171 -18.64 -26.09 13.76
N GLN A 172 -17.69 -26.54 12.95
CA GLN A 172 -17.41 -27.97 12.73
C GLN A 172 -16.02 -28.33 13.29
N LYS A 173 -15.95 -29.42 14.07
CA LYS A 173 -14.75 -29.92 14.74
C LYS A 173 -13.98 -30.87 13.80
N LEU A 174 -12.85 -30.42 13.25
CA LEU A 174 -11.78 -31.33 12.83
C LEU A 174 -10.85 -31.60 14.03
N ARG A 175 -10.51 -32.87 14.22
CA ARG A 175 -9.70 -33.37 15.33
C ARG A 175 -8.24 -33.45 14.86
N VAL A 176 -7.45 -32.43 15.19
CA VAL A 176 -5.98 -32.41 15.03
C VAL A 176 -5.35 -32.46 16.42
N ALA A 177 -4.29 -33.26 16.58
CA ALA A 177 -3.63 -33.43 17.88
C ALA A 177 -2.86 -32.15 18.31
N PRO A 178 -2.79 -31.81 19.62
CA PRO A 178 -2.38 -30.50 20.09
C PRO A 178 -0.91 -30.47 20.56
N HIS A 179 -0.06 -29.58 20.05
CA HIS A 179 1.41 -29.68 20.27
C HIS A 179 2.14 -28.45 20.87
N MET A 180 1.44 -27.35 21.16
CA MET A 180 1.69 -26.43 22.28
C MET A 180 0.36 -25.72 22.55
N HIS A 181 -0.38 -26.18 23.56
CA HIS A 181 -1.62 -25.52 23.98
C HIS A 181 -1.37 -24.72 25.26
N PRO A 182 -2.03 -23.57 25.45
CA PRO A 182 -2.32 -23.11 26.80
C PRO A 182 -3.06 -24.27 27.48
N TYR A 183 -2.40 -24.89 28.46
CA TYR A 183 -3.05 -25.90 29.28
C TYR A 183 -4.17 -25.22 30.07
N GLY A 184 -5.16 -25.96 30.56
CA GLY A 184 -6.27 -25.41 31.36
C GLY A 184 -5.83 -24.67 32.64
N ASP A 185 -4.52 -24.68 32.93
CA ASP A 185 -3.82 -24.00 34.02
C ASP A 185 -3.14 -22.68 33.60
N GLY A 186 -3.24 -22.25 32.33
CA GLY A 186 -2.63 -21.02 31.81
C GLY A 186 -1.12 -21.13 31.48
N LEU A 187 -0.53 -22.31 31.50
CA LEU A 187 0.89 -22.54 31.21
C LEU A 187 1.14 -22.96 29.76
N VAL A 188 2.34 -22.68 29.26
CA VAL A 188 2.86 -23.21 27.98
C VAL A 188 3.89 -24.29 28.28
N ARG A 189 3.77 -25.49 27.72
CA ARG A 189 4.71 -26.61 27.94
C ARG A 189 5.34 -27.09 26.62
N PRO A 190 6.67 -27.32 26.57
CA PRO A 190 7.35 -27.92 25.44
C PRO A 190 7.19 -29.44 25.40
N THR A 191 7.00 -30.01 24.20
CA THR A 191 6.90 -31.47 24.01
C THR A 191 8.27 -32.14 23.88
N THR A 192 8.37 -33.41 24.29
CA THR A 192 9.61 -34.21 24.44
C THR A 192 10.27 -34.62 23.11
N MET A 193 9.63 -34.41 21.97
CA MET A 193 10.18 -34.71 20.65
C MET A 193 10.14 -33.47 19.73
N GLN A 194 11.34 -32.94 19.42
CA GLN A 194 11.63 -32.03 18.30
C GLN A 194 10.73 -30.79 18.09
N LYS A 195 11.33 -29.62 18.37
CA LYS A 195 11.37 -28.39 17.54
C LYS A 195 10.19 -28.16 16.58
N THR A 196 9.01 -27.89 17.14
CA THR A 196 7.86 -27.34 16.42
C THR A 196 8.03 -25.84 16.23
N PHE A 197 7.99 -25.37 14.98
CA PHE A 197 8.08 -23.95 14.64
C PHE A 197 7.04 -23.64 13.57
N GLY A 198 5.99 -22.96 14.00
CA GLY A 198 4.85 -22.54 13.21
C GLY A 198 4.32 -21.20 13.72
N ARG A 199 3.42 -20.56 12.96
CA ARG A 199 2.73 -19.31 13.35
C ARG A 199 2.32 -19.37 14.82
N LEU A 200 2.63 -18.40 15.69
CA LEU A 200 1.77 -18.20 16.85
C LEU A 200 0.63 -17.34 16.35
N TYR A 201 -0.55 -17.93 16.18
CA TYR A 201 -1.76 -17.17 15.91
C TYR A 201 -2.11 -16.28 17.10
N GLU A 202 -2.93 -15.26 16.85
CA GLU A 202 -3.49 -14.35 17.86
C GLU A 202 -4.22 -15.10 19.00
N ASP A 203 -4.59 -16.36 18.80
CA ASP A 203 -5.23 -17.26 19.78
C ASP A 203 -4.29 -18.29 20.44
N GLY A 204 -2.99 -18.26 20.13
CA GLY A 204 -2.00 -19.18 20.67
C GLY A 204 -1.85 -20.51 19.93
N THR A 205 -2.51 -20.72 18.78
CA THR A 205 -2.35 -21.94 17.97
C THR A 205 -1.10 -21.90 17.07
N VAL A 206 -0.57 -23.08 16.70
CA VAL A 206 0.65 -23.25 15.89
C VAL A 206 0.40 -24.04 14.60
N GLU A 207 0.57 -23.41 13.44
CA GLU A 207 0.53 -24.10 12.13
C GLU A 207 1.91 -24.53 11.66
N MET A 208 2.09 -25.84 11.45
CA MET A 208 3.34 -26.44 10.97
C MET A 208 3.37 -26.43 9.43
N ILE A 209 4.47 -25.96 8.85
CA ILE A 209 4.76 -26.08 7.42
C ILE A 209 5.75 -27.24 7.21
N ASP A 210 5.56 -27.97 6.11
CA ASP A 210 6.17 -29.23 5.67
C ASP A 210 7.65 -29.52 6.05
N ASP A 211 7.98 -30.81 6.13
CA ASP A 211 9.22 -31.42 6.62
C ASP A 211 10.47 -31.19 5.74
N THR A 212 10.34 -30.45 4.64
CA THR A 212 11.40 -30.21 3.65
C THR A 212 12.35 -29.06 4.02
N MET A 213 12.06 -28.28 5.06
CA MET A 213 12.87 -27.15 5.52
C MET A 213 13.85 -27.56 6.63
N SER A 214 15.08 -27.00 6.63
CA SER A 214 16.08 -27.36 7.64
C SER A 214 15.58 -27.07 9.07
N LYS A 215 15.48 -28.14 9.87
CA LYS A 215 15.13 -28.08 11.30
C LYS A 215 16.31 -27.63 12.19
N ARG A 216 17.48 -27.34 11.60
CA ARG A 216 18.71 -27.01 12.34
C ARG A 216 18.80 -25.51 12.66
N PRO A 217 19.24 -25.13 13.88
CA PRO A 217 19.46 -23.72 14.27
C PRO A 217 20.34 -22.91 13.35
N ALA A 218 21.49 -23.45 12.99
CA ALA A 218 22.49 -22.74 12.22
C ALA A 218 21.99 -22.32 10.83
N ASP A 219 20.96 -22.98 10.32
CA ASP A 219 20.42 -22.75 8.98
C ASP A 219 19.29 -21.71 8.98
N ARG A 220 18.94 -21.13 10.14
CA ARG A 220 17.91 -20.09 10.27
C ARG A 220 18.47 -18.69 10.19
N TYR A 221 17.60 -17.72 9.90
CA TYR A 221 17.95 -16.31 9.91
C TYR A 221 18.59 -15.92 11.25
N ARG A 222 19.90 -15.63 11.23
CA ARG A 222 20.73 -15.29 12.40
C ARG A 222 20.64 -16.29 13.57
N GLY A 223 20.26 -17.55 13.28
CA GLY A 223 20.02 -18.57 14.29
C GLY A 223 18.73 -18.42 15.10
N TYR A 224 17.80 -17.56 14.69
CA TYR A 224 16.59 -17.24 15.45
C TYR A 224 15.60 -18.40 15.56
N ARG A 225 14.89 -18.47 16.69
CA ARG A 225 13.97 -19.55 17.07
C ARG A 225 12.52 -19.12 17.22
N THR A 226 12.29 -17.86 17.46
CA THR A 226 10.95 -17.26 17.63
C THR A 226 10.30 -16.88 16.30
N ILE A 227 10.95 -17.18 15.17
CA ILE A 227 10.45 -16.93 13.82
C ILE A 227 10.10 -18.23 13.08
N PRO A 228 9.17 -18.19 12.11
CA PRO A 228 8.89 -19.31 11.23
C PRO A 228 10.13 -19.74 10.42
N PRO A 229 10.27 -21.04 10.10
CA PRO A 229 11.37 -21.51 9.24
C PRO A 229 11.30 -20.88 7.85
N THR A 230 10.11 -20.55 7.36
CA THR A 230 9.80 -19.97 6.05
C THR A 230 10.17 -18.50 5.91
N PHE A 231 10.67 -17.86 6.99
CA PHE A 231 11.07 -16.46 6.96
C PHE A 231 12.17 -16.23 5.90
N PRO A 232 12.03 -15.22 5.03
CA PRO A 232 13.01 -14.94 3.99
C PRO A 232 14.32 -14.47 4.62
N MET A 233 15.40 -15.21 4.37
CA MET A 233 16.72 -14.81 4.87
C MET A 233 17.19 -13.54 4.17
N ILE A 234 17.69 -12.57 4.94
CA ILE A 234 18.14 -11.27 4.44
C ILE A 234 19.67 -11.18 4.54
N ASP A 235 20.34 -10.94 3.41
CA ASP A 235 21.76 -10.65 3.38
C ASP A 235 21.97 -9.13 3.31
N VAL A 236 22.73 -8.59 4.25
CA VAL A 236 23.20 -7.20 4.20
C VAL A 236 24.50 -7.18 3.39
N THR A 237 24.41 -6.78 2.12
CA THR A 237 25.55 -6.79 1.19
C THR A 237 26.42 -5.55 1.30
N VAL A 238 25.85 -4.43 1.75
CA VAL A 238 26.60 -3.25 2.20
C VAL A 238 26.09 -2.91 3.60
N PRO A 239 26.92 -3.02 4.65
CA PRO A 239 26.51 -2.71 6.01
C PRO A 239 26.20 -1.21 6.18
N PRO A 240 25.33 -0.85 7.13
CA PRO A 240 24.99 0.56 7.36
C PRO A 240 26.23 1.36 7.72
N THR A 241 26.46 2.45 7.01
CA THR A 241 27.55 3.38 7.30
C THR A 241 27.14 4.33 8.42
N GLU A 242 27.87 4.29 9.54
CA GLU A 242 27.60 5.08 10.74
C GLU A 242 27.49 6.59 10.41
N GLY A 243 26.42 7.22 10.91
CA GLY A 243 26.15 8.65 10.69
C GLY A 243 25.70 9.04 9.28
N LYS A 244 25.67 8.11 8.30
CA LYS A 244 25.22 8.40 6.94
C LYS A 244 23.87 7.78 6.58
N VAL A 245 23.51 6.66 7.21
CA VAL A 245 22.20 6.02 6.99
C VAL A 245 21.11 6.82 7.71
N ALA A 246 20.00 7.07 7.03
CA ALA A 246 18.86 7.78 7.60
C ALA A 246 18.24 6.99 8.76
N GLU A 247 17.60 7.69 9.68
CA GLU A 247 16.83 7.04 10.74
C GLU A 247 15.55 6.38 10.21
N GLY A 248 14.97 5.50 11.02
CA GLY A 248 13.70 4.83 10.73
C GLY A 248 13.83 3.38 10.26
N PHE A 249 12.69 2.80 9.91
CA PHE A 249 12.52 1.38 9.61
C PHE A 249 12.13 1.16 8.15
N ILE A 250 12.52 0.01 7.62
CA ILE A 250 12.33 -0.37 6.22
C ILE A 250 11.08 -1.25 6.13
N PHE A 251 10.07 -0.76 5.43
CA PHE A 251 8.79 -1.43 5.20
C PHE A 251 8.77 -2.05 3.82
N LEU A 252 8.36 -3.31 3.75
CA LEU A 252 8.21 -4.01 2.49
C LEU A 252 7.23 -5.16 2.59
N SER A 253 6.67 -5.50 1.44
CA SER A 253 6.02 -6.78 1.20
C SER A 253 6.86 -7.60 0.25
N THR A 254 7.05 -8.87 0.55
CA THR A 254 7.77 -9.75 -0.35
C THR A 254 6.87 -10.18 -1.50
N ASN A 255 7.37 -10.00 -2.72
CA ASN A 255 6.69 -10.37 -3.95
C ASN A 255 7.16 -11.77 -4.36
N ILE A 256 6.21 -12.65 -4.72
CA ILE A 256 6.49 -14.06 -5.01
C ILE A 256 6.14 -14.47 -6.45
N TYR A 257 6.38 -13.61 -7.44
CA TYR A 257 6.43 -14.17 -8.78
C TYR A 257 7.76 -14.92 -8.99
N MET A 258 7.70 -16.26 -9.05
CA MET A 258 8.83 -17.12 -9.42
C MET A 258 8.35 -18.24 -10.37
N PRO A 259 9.13 -18.57 -11.42
CA PRO A 259 8.87 -19.75 -12.24
C PRO A 259 9.07 -21.04 -11.41
N PRO A 260 8.39 -22.16 -11.76
CA PRO A 260 8.23 -23.38 -10.95
C PRO A 260 9.49 -24.18 -10.55
N TRP A 261 10.69 -23.64 -10.80
CA TRP A 261 12.00 -24.30 -10.66
C TRP A 261 12.82 -23.70 -9.51
N ALA A 262 12.44 -22.50 -9.03
CA ALA A 262 13.03 -21.85 -7.87
C ALA A 262 12.22 -22.21 -6.62
N GLY A 263 12.89 -22.60 -5.53
CA GLY A 263 12.26 -23.09 -4.31
C GLY A 263 11.16 -22.17 -3.74
N VAL A 264 10.28 -22.75 -2.91
CA VAL A 264 9.10 -22.09 -2.36
C VAL A 264 9.51 -20.82 -1.58
N PHE A 265 9.10 -19.67 -2.08
CA PHE A 265 9.22 -18.40 -1.39
C PHE A 265 7.83 -18.01 -0.85
N TYR A 266 7.77 -17.50 0.37
CA TYR A 266 6.52 -17.28 1.11
C TYR A 266 6.23 -15.77 1.21
N PRO A 267 4.97 -15.32 1.13
CA PRO A 267 4.69 -13.90 1.14
C PRO A 267 4.74 -13.39 2.58
N TYR A 268 5.48 -12.32 2.80
CA TYR A 268 5.60 -11.66 4.08
C TYR A 268 5.39 -10.17 3.95
N MET A 269 4.66 -9.62 4.91
CA MET A 269 4.81 -8.22 5.29
C MET A 269 5.96 -8.14 6.29
N LEU A 270 6.90 -7.23 6.06
CA LEU A 270 8.11 -7.08 6.86
C LEU A 270 8.33 -5.62 7.27
N ILE A 271 8.82 -5.45 8.49
CA ILE A 271 9.48 -4.23 8.95
C ILE A 271 10.87 -4.64 9.42
N LEU A 272 11.90 -4.00 8.87
CA LEU A 272 13.30 -4.25 9.19
C LEU A 272 13.95 -2.99 9.77
N ASP A 273 14.97 -3.16 10.59
CA ASP A 273 15.85 -2.05 10.99
C ASP A 273 16.98 -1.84 9.97
N SER A 274 17.77 -0.78 10.17
CA SER A 274 18.88 -0.42 9.27
C SER A 274 20.09 -1.37 9.36
N VAL A 275 20.12 -2.34 10.27
CA VAL A 275 21.10 -3.43 10.27
C VAL A 275 20.54 -4.70 9.64
N GLY A 276 19.34 -4.64 9.05
CA GLY A 276 18.63 -5.74 8.41
C GLY A 276 18.01 -6.73 9.40
N ASP A 277 17.95 -6.40 10.69
CA ASP A 277 17.28 -7.25 11.67
C ASP A 277 15.75 -7.08 11.61
N ILE A 278 15.05 -8.08 12.13
CA ILE A 278 13.59 -8.10 12.13
C ILE A 278 13.08 -7.08 13.16
N VAL A 279 12.07 -6.31 12.76
CA VAL A 279 11.23 -5.55 13.70
C VAL A 279 9.85 -6.18 13.74
N TYR A 280 9.26 -6.40 12.57
CA TYR A 280 7.98 -7.04 12.40
C TYR A 280 8.01 -8.02 11.24
N TYR A 281 7.30 -9.13 11.38
CA TYR A 281 6.95 -9.97 10.25
C TYR A 281 5.52 -10.48 10.39
N LYS A 282 4.87 -10.68 9.24
CA LYS A 282 3.61 -11.38 9.13
C LYS A 282 3.61 -12.20 7.85
N HIS A 283 3.49 -13.51 8.03
CA HIS A 283 3.27 -14.42 6.91
C HIS A 283 1.87 -14.16 6.37
N LEU A 284 1.78 -13.86 5.09
CA LEU A 284 0.51 -13.76 4.37
C LEU A 284 0.18 -15.18 3.88
N GLN A 285 -1.07 -15.60 3.96
CA GLN A 285 -1.40 -16.98 3.57
C GLN A 285 -1.16 -17.14 2.06
N PRO A 286 -0.48 -18.21 1.62
CA PRO A 286 -0.32 -18.50 0.20
C PRO A 286 -1.66 -18.96 -0.35
N ASN A 287 -2.43 -18.04 -0.94
CA ASN A 287 -3.43 -18.48 -1.89
C ASN A 287 -2.68 -19.15 -3.04
N LEU A 288 -3.02 -20.40 -3.35
CA LEU A 288 -2.45 -21.24 -4.43
C LEU A 288 -2.54 -20.61 -5.84
N ASN A 289 -2.97 -19.35 -5.93
CA ASN A 289 -3.01 -18.50 -7.11
C ASN A 289 -1.90 -17.42 -7.15
N GLY A 290 -0.92 -17.44 -6.23
CA GLY A 290 0.26 -16.58 -6.32
C GLY A 290 0.07 -15.13 -5.85
N HIS A 291 -0.78 -14.89 -4.85
CA HIS A 291 -1.02 -13.54 -4.34
C HIS A 291 0.09 -13.09 -3.38
N SER A 292 0.76 -11.99 -3.73
CA SER A 292 1.69 -11.23 -2.89
C SER A 292 0.94 -10.11 -2.17
N ALA A 293 1.60 -9.42 -1.23
CA ALA A 293 1.14 -8.08 -0.87
C ALA A 293 1.76 -7.08 -1.84
N GLY A 294 0.92 -6.19 -2.37
CA GLY A 294 1.32 -5.15 -3.30
C GLY A 294 2.30 -4.19 -2.63
N ASP A 295 1.90 -3.44 -1.62
CA ASP A 295 2.79 -2.45 -1.01
C ASP A 295 2.45 -2.27 0.47
N THR A 296 3.48 -2.13 1.30
CA THR A 296 3.38 -1.87 2.74
C THR A 296 4.11 -0.59 3.07
N SER A 297 3.38 0.38 3.63
CA SER A 297 3.94 1.70 3.93
C SER A 297 3.17 2.38 5.05
N VAL A 298 3.84 3.27 5.78
CA VAL A 298 3.20 4.17 6.74
C VAL A 298 2.50 5.30 5.97
N MET A 299 1.21 5.50 6.24
CA MET A 299 0.38 6.56 5.65
C MET A 299 0.51 7.86 6.44
N LYS A 300 0.02 8.99 5.89
CA LYS A 300 0.02 10.28 6.61
C LYS A 300 -0.89 10.26 7.84
N SER A 301 -1.87 9.36 7.89
CA SER A 301 -2.66 9.07 9.11
C SER A 301 -1.82 8.54 10.27
N GLY A 302 -0.57 8.10 10.02
CA GLY A 302 0.30 7.46 10.99
C GLY A 302 0.11 5.95 11.09
N GLU A 303 -0.82 5.38 10.33
CA GLU A 303 -1.12 3.94 10.30
C GLU A 303 -0.28 3.23 9.22
N VAL A 304 -0.05 1.93 9.41
CA VAL A 304 0.57 1.10 8.38
C VAL A 304 -0.51 0.55 7.46
N ALA A 305 -0.40 0.85 6.17
CA ALA A 305 -1.27 0.27 5.16
C ALA A 305 -0.69 -1.02 4.58
N VAL A 306 -1.58 -1.95 4.25
CA VAL A 306 -1.29 -3.20 3.54
C VAL A 306 -2.25 -3.33 2.36
N ARG A 307 -1.70 -3.67 1.20
CA ARG A 307 -2.45 -3.91 -0.05
C ARG A 307 -2.44 -5.39 -0.45
N LEU A 308 -3.62 -5.99 -0.51
CA LEU A 308 -3.95 -7.30 -1.07
C LEU A 308 -3.73 -7.37 -2.59
N GLU A 309 -2.86 -8.22 -3.17
CA GLU A 309 -2.76 -8.35 -4.65
C GLU A 309 -4.01 -8.99 -5.28
N ASP A 310 -4.83 -9.74 -4.53
CA ASP A 310 -6.12 -10.24 -5.04
C ASP A 310 -7.19 -9.15 -5.20
N GLY A 311 -6.83 -7.89 -4.94
CA GLY A 311 -7.67 -6.70 -5.12
C GLY A 311 -8.93 -6.74 -4.26
N LYS A 312 -8.95 -7.53 -3.18
CA LYS A 312 -10.08 -7.62 -2.26
C LYS A 312 -10.00 -6.64 -1.12
N GLU A 313 -8.78 -6.27 -0.70
CA GLU A 313 -8.59 -5.61 0.59
C GLU A 313 -7.47 -4.54 0.56
N LEU A 314 -7.87 -3.32 0.89
CA LEU A 314 -7.01 -2.21 1.28
C LEU A 314 -7.20 -2.00 2.78
N LEU A 315 -6.16 -2.21 3.58
CA LEU A 315 -6.27 -2.26 5.04
C LEU A 315 -5.27 -1.32 5.70
N THR A 316 -5.63 -0.74 6.84
CA THR A 316 -4.71 0.00 7.73
C THR A 316 -4.66 -0.60 9.13
N PHE A 317 -3.51 -0.43 9.78
CA PHE A 317 -3.22 -0.94 11.11
C PHE A 317 -2.59 0.15 11.97
N ASP A 318 -3.00 0.22 13.24
CA ASP A 318 -2.42 1.16 14.22
C ASP A 318 -1.03 0.70 14.70
N GLU A 319 -0.42 1.47 15.61
CA GLU A 319 0.85 1.15 16.25
C GLU A 319 0.83 -0.17 17.05
N ARG A 320 -0.36 -0.67 17.37
CA ARG A 320 -0.57 -1.93 18.09
C ARG A 320 -0.83 -3.09 17.14
N TYR A 321 -0.77 -2.85 15.83
CA TYR A 321 -1.06 -3.79 14.75
C TYR A 321 -2.50 -4.31 14.76
N VAL A 322 -3.44 -3.49 15.25
CA VAL A 322 -4.88 -3.78 15.20
C VAL A 322 -5.44 -3.17 13.93
N LEU A 323 -6.29 -3.91 13.21
CA LEU A 323 -6.99 -3.42 12.02
C LEU A 323 -7.82 -2.18 12.40
N THR A 324 -7.54 -1.04 11.77
CA THR A 324 -8.28 0.19 12.00
C THR A 324 -9.38 0.38 10.97
N LYS A 325 -9.09 0.12 9.70
CA LYS A 325 -10.06 0.29 8.62
C LYS A 325 -9.78 -0.64 7.44
N GLN A 326 -10.85 -1.15 6.85
CA GLN A 326 -10.88 -1.69 5.50
C GLN A 326 -11.48 -0.62 4.59
N TYR A 327 -10.81 -0.34 3.48
CA TYR A 327 -11.18 0.71 2.54
C TYR A 327 -11.83 0.08 1.31
N GLU A 328 -12.83 0.77 0.78
CA GLU A 328 -13.62 0.35 -0.37
C GLU A 328 -13.69 1.50 -1.37
N ALA A 329 -13.86 1.19 -2.65
CA ALA A 329 -14.24 2.19 -3.63
C ALA A 329 -15.74 2.48 -3.55
N GLY A 330 -16.13 3.72 -3.88
CA GLY A 330 -17.52 4.08 -4.09
C GLY A 330 -17.99 3.71 -5.50
N HIS A 331 -19.24 4.07 -5.81
CA HIS A 331 -19.81 3.94 -7.15
C HIS A 331 -19.79 2.52 -7.74
N GLY A 332 -19.93 1.49 -6.90
CA GLY A 332 -20.13 0.10 -7.33
C GLY A 332 -18.86 -0.62 -7.79
N TYR A 333 -17.68 -0.05 -7.56
CA TYR A 333 -16.39 -0.69 -7.83
C TYR A 333 -15.98 -1.64 -6.69
N THR A 334 -16.88 -2.56 -6.32
CA THR A 334 -16.76 -3.42 -5.13
C THR A 334 -16.37 -4.87 -5.45
N GLU A 335 -16.38 -5.26 -6.73
CA GLU A 335 -16.02 -6.62 -7.13
C GLU A 335 -14.51 -6.88 -6.95
N PRO A 336 -14.10 -8.10 -6.52
CA PRO A 336 -12.70 -8.45 -6.37
C PRO A 336 -11.86 -8.13 -7.60
N GLY A 337 -10.76 -7.39 -7.41
CA GLY A 337 -9.85 -7.02 -8.49
C GLY A 337 -10.25 -5.77 -9.27
N MET A 338 -11.33 -5.06 -8.91
CA MET A 338 -11.57 -3.71 -9.42
C MET A 338 -10.72 -2.67 -8.68
N LEU A 339 -10.55 -2.84 -7.37
CA LEU A 339 -9.55 -2.09 -6.61
C LEU A 339 -8.17 -2.54 -7.04
N ASP A 340 -7.42 -1.61 -7.62
CA ASP A 340 -6.07 -1.86 -8.08
C ASP A 340 -5.10 -1.80 -6.88
N PHE A 341 -4.17 -2.76 -6.84
CA PHE A 341 -3.26 -2.92 -5.72
C PHE A 341 -2.01 -2.04 -5.80
N HIS A 342 -1.77 -1.33 -6.91
CA HIS A 342 -0.53 -0.58 -7.14
C HIS A 342 -0.43 0.68 -6.28
N ALA A 343 -1.58 1.32 -5.98
CA ALA A 343 -1.59 2.61 -5.31
C ALA A 343 -2.79 2.82 -4.38
N PHE A 344 -2.49 3.26 -3.15
CA PHE A 344 -3.45 3.61 -2.11
C PHE A 344 -2.79 4.63 -1.19
N GLN A 345 -3.50 5.71 -0.85
CA GLN A 345 -2.98 6.75 0.05
C GLN A 345 -4.06 7.15 1.06
N VAL A 346 -3.67 7.43 2.30
CA VAL A 346 -4.53 8.01 3.34
C VAL A 346 -3.86 9.28 3.86
N ASP A 347 -4.59 10.39 3.86
CA ASP A 347 -4.13 11.66 4.41
C ASP A 347 -4.32 11.73 5.94
N ASP A 348 -3.84 12.82 6.54
CA ASP A 348 -3.93 13.07 7.99
C ASP A 348 -5.36 13.38 8.48
N ARG A 349 -6.30 13.65 7.57
CA ARG A 349 -7.73 13.87 7.84
C ARG A 349 -8.54 12.58 7.69
N GLY A 350 -7.91 11.48 7.26
CA GLY A 350 -8.57 10.21 6.98
C GLY A 350 -9.28 10.14 5.63
N HIS A 351 -9.11 11.16 4.77
CA HIS A 351 -9.47 11.03 3.36
C HIS A 351 -8.51 10.05 2.70
N TYR A 352 -8.98 9.34 1.69
CA TYR A 352 -8.16 8.34 1.02
C TYR A 352 -8.33 8.35 -0.49
N LEU A 353 -7.24 8.06 -1.19
CA LEU A 353 -7.21 7.83 -2.62
C LEU A 353 -7.16 6.34 -2.91
N VAL A 354 -8.05 5.89 -3.80
CA VAL A 354 -8.02 4.54 -4.36
C VAL A 354 -7.84 4.60 -5.87
N LEU A 355 -7.05 3.66 -6.38
CA LEU A 355 -6.94 3.38 -7.81
C LEU A 355 -7.88 2.23 -8.18
N ILE A 356 -8.61 2.40 -9.28
CA ILE A 356 -9.62 1.46 -9.74
C ILE A 356 -9.38 1.15 -11.21
N ASP A 357 -9.41 -0.13 -11.54
CA ASP A 357 -9.48 -0.61 -12.91
C ASP A 357 -10.94 -0.65 -13.38
N ASP A 358 -11.22 0.04 -14.49
CA ASP A 358 -12.56 0.09 -15.08
C ASP A 358 -12.51 -0.51 -16.50
N VAL A 359 -12.89 -1.78 -16.64
CA VAL A 359 -12.86 -2.50 -17.92
C VAL A 359 -14.19 -2.33 -18.67
N GLN A 360 -14.12 -1.75 -19.86
CA GLN A 360 -15.27 -1.45 -20.70
C GLN A 360 -15.15 -2.07 -22.09
N GLU A 361 -16.29 -2.31 -22.74
CA GLU A 361 -16.39 -2.70 -24.14
C GLU A 361 -16.55 -1.42 -24.95
N VAL A 362 -15.62 -1.19 -25.87
CA VAL A 362 -15.57 0.03 -26.68
C VAL A 362 -15.62 -0.33 -28.15
N ASP A 363 -16.37 0.46 -28.92
CA ASP A 363 -16.42 0.35 -30.37
C ASP A 363 -15.19 1.00 -30.99
N MET A 364 -14.34 0.18 -31.59
CA MET A 364 -13.07 0.60 -32.19
C MET A 364 -13.07 0.49 -33.71
N ARG A 365 -14.22 0.14 -34.35
CA ARG A 365 -14.30 -0.07 -35.82
C ARG A 365 -13.88 1.16 -36.62
N ASP A 366 -14.20 2.35 -36.12
CA ASP A 366 -13.85 3.64 -36.74
C ASP A 366 -12.52 4.22 -36.22
N VAL A 367 -11.87 3.55 -35.28
CA VAL A 367 -10.62 4.01 -34.64
C VAL A 367 -9.42 3.21 -35.13
N LEU A 368 -9.57 1.90 -35.31
CA LEU A 368 -8.53 0.98 -35.73
C LEU A 368 -8.97 0.17 -36.95
N TRP A 369 -8.03 -0.12 -37.86
CA TRP A 369 -8.31 -0.92 -39.06
C TRP A 369 -8.85 -2.32 -38.74
N ASN A 370 -8.45 -2.90 -37.60
CA ASN A 370 -8.88 -4.19 -37.08
C ASN A 370 -9.71 -4.05 -35.79
N GLY A 371 -10.26 -2.87 -35.51
CA GLY A 371 -11.09 -2.65 -34.35
C GLY A 371 -12.42 -3.41 -34.44
N THR A 372 -12.89 -3.90 -33.30
CA THR A 372 -14.20 -4.55 -33.17
C THR A 372 -15.18 -3.65 -32.44
N GLU A 373 -16.47 -3.97 -32.52
CA GLU A 373 -17.56 -3.22 -31.85
C GLU A 373 -17.51 -3.31 -30.32
N ASN A 374 -16.90 -4.37 -29.80
CA ASN A 374 -16.90 -4.73 -28.38
C ASN A 374 -15.48 -5.03 -27.88
N MET A 375 -14.50 -4.26 -28.32
CA MET A 375 -13.12 -4.46 -27.88
C MET A 375 -13.00 -4.14 -26.39
N LEU A 376 -12.45 -5.08 -25.61
CA LEU A 376 -12.24 -4.87 -24.18
C LEU A 376 -11.06 -3.93 -23.95
N MET A 377 -11.29 -2.83 -23.25
CA MET A 377 -10.28 -1.84 -22.94
C MET A 377 -10.32 -1.51 -21.43
N ARG A 378 -9.14 -1.40 -20.82
CA ARG A 378 -9.00 -1.06 -19.40
C ARG A 378 -8.75 0.44 -19.27
N GLY A 379 -9.73 1.14 -18.72
CA GLY A 379 -9.60 2.49 -18.20
C GLY A 379 -9.23 2.47 -16.73
N HIS A 380 -8.94 3.66 -16.21
CA HIS A 380 -8.54 3.88 -14.82
C HIS A 380 -9.42 4.94 -14.19
N VAL A 381 -9.81 4.72 -12.93
CA VAL A 381 -10.56 5.65 -12.11
C VAL A 381 -9.78 5.92 -10.83
N VAL A 382 -9.75 7.18 -10.39
CA VAL A 382 -9.20 7.59 -9.10
C VAL A 382 -10.30 8.26 -8.31
N GLN A 383 -10.58 7.76 -7.12
CA GLN A 383 -11.52 8.38 -6.19
C GLN A 383 -10.77 8.97 -5.01
N GLU A 384 -11.19 10.17 -4.59
CA GLU A 384 -10.95 10.66 -3.23
C GLU A 384 -12.23 10.49 -2.44
N ILE A 385 -12.13 9.78 -1.31
CA ILE A 385 -13.25 9.44 -0.46
C ILE A 385 -13.00 9.98 0.94
N ASP A 386 -14.00 10.63 1.53
CA ASP A 386 -13.93 11.14 2.90
C ASP A 386 -14.11 10.00 3.93
N PRO A 387 -13.80 10.23 5.22
CA PRO A 387 -13.95 9.22 6.27
C PRO A 387 -15.35 8.57 6.37
N GLU A 388 -16.40 9.30 6.00
CA GLU A 388 -17.82 8.92 5.99
C GLU A 388 -18.21 8.10 4.75
N GLY A 389 -17.29 7.88 3.81
CA GLY A 389 -17.51 7.06 2.62
C GLY A 389 -18.15 7.83 1.46
N ASN A 390 -18.13 9.17 1.47
CA ASN A 390 -18.59 9.96 0.34
C ASN A 390 -17.46 10.10 -0.70
N VAL A 391 -17.74 9.76 -1.95
CA VAL A 391 -16.84 10.07 -3.07
C VAL A 391 -16.91 11.57 -3.33
N VAL A 392 -15.94 12.29 -2.78
CA VAL A 392 -15.85 13.76 -2.91
C VAL A 392 -15.17 14.18 -4.21
N PHE A 393 -14.53 13.23 -4.89
CA PHE A 393 -13.98 13.42 -6.23
C PHE A 393 -13.76 12.09 -6.90
N GLU A 394 -14.08 12.06 -8.18
CA GLU A 394 -13.74 10.98 -9.08
C GLU A 394 -13.14 11.56 -10.37
N TRP A 395 -11.94 11.10 -10.70
CA TRP A 395 -11.29 11.30 -11.98
C TRP A 395 -11.39 10.00 -12.78
N ARG A 396 -11.76 10.11 -14.06
CA ARG A 396 -11.95 8.96 -14.95
C ARG A 396 -11.12 9.18 -16.19
N SER A 397 -10.29 8.19 -16.55
CA SER A 397 -9.47 8.28 -17.76
C SER A 397 -10.31 8.44 -19.02
N TRP A 398 -11.51 7.87 -19.03
CA TRP A 398 -12.51 8.00 -20.11
C TRP A 398 -12.93 9.44 -20.41
N ASP A 399 -12.86 10.33 -19.41
CA ASP A 399 -13.22 11.74 -19.54
C ASP A 399 -11.99 12.64 -19.79
N ALA A 400 -10.79 12.10 -19.55
CA ALA A 400 -9.53 12.83 -19.59
C ALA A 400 -8.73 12.60 -20.89
N PHE A 401 -8.96 11.48 -21.55
CA PHE A 401 -8.29 11.09 -22.79
C PHE A 401 -9.30 10.68 -23.86
N ARG A 402 -8.98 10.98 -25.12
CA ARG A 402 -9.78 10.51 -26.24
C ARG A 402 -9.39 9.07 -26.58
N LEU A 403 -10.37 8.26 -27.00
CA LEU A 403 -10.13 6.85 -27.34
C LEU A 403 -9.18 6.69 -28.53
N ASP A 404 -9.28 7.55 -29.54
CA ASP A 404 -8.38 7.55 -30.70
C ASP A 404 -6.93 7.89 -30.35
N GLU A 405 -6.73 8.82 -29.42
CA GLU A 405 -5.40 9.15 -28.89
C GLU A 405 -4.79 7.97 -28.14
N LEU A 406 -5.50 7.41 -27.15
CA LEU A 406 -5.02 6.26 -26.38
C LEU A 406 -4.71 5.10 -27.31
N ALA A 407 -5.62 4.76 -28.21
CA ALA A 407 -5.44 3.67 -29.16
C ALA A 407 -4.20 3.85 -30.03
N ARG A 408 -3.97 5.07 -30.54
CA ARG A 408 -2.78 5.40 -31.33
C ARG A 408 -1.49 5.26 -30.51
N TRP A 409 -1.48 5.70 -29.26
CA TRP A 409 -0.28 5.67 -28.41
C TRP A 409 0.07 4.27 -27.93
N THR A 410 -0.93 3.38 -27.81
CA THR A 410 -0.76 2.06 -27.16
C THR A 410 -1.04 0.90 -28.11
N GLN A 411 -1.07 1.12 -29.43
CA GLN A 411 -1.44 0.10 -30.41
C GLN A 411 -0.56 -1.16 -30.32
N LYS A 412 0.72 -0.98 -29.97
CA LYS A 412 1.68 -2.07 -29.74
C LYS A 412 1.30 -2.99 -28.57
N ASP A 413 0.44 -2.51 -27.67
CA ASP A 413 0.02 -3.16 -26.44
C ASP A 413 -1.33 -3.88 -26.57
N ILE A 414 -1.94 -3.89 -27.77
CA ILE A 414 -3.16 -4.64 -28.04
C ILE A 414 -2.90 -6.13 -27.75
N PRO A 415 -3.69 -6.76 -26.87
CA PRO A 415 -3.52 -8.17 -26.56
C PRO A 415 -3.87 -9.04 -27.77
N THR A 416 -3.14 -10.13 -27.94
CA THR A 416 -3.42 -11.14 -28.96
C THR A 416 -4.63 -12.01 -28.62
N ASP A 417 -4.93 -12.18 -27.33
CA ASP A 417 -6.13 -12.84 -26.82
C ASP A 417 -7.28 -11.83 -26.71
N PRO A 418 -8.38 -11.98 -27.47
CA PRO A 418 -9.53 -11.07 -27.42
C PRO A 418 -10.26 -11.09 -26.06
N GLY A 419 -10.05 -12.10 -25.21
CA GLY A 419 -10.59 -12.15 -23.86
C GLY A 419 -9.83 -11.29 -22.85
N ARG A 420 -8.62 -10.83 -23.18
CA ARG A 420 -7.81 -9.97 -22.32
C ARG A 420 -8.11 -8.49 -22.65
N PRO A 421 -8.41 -7.64 -21.66
CA PRO A 421 -8.60 -6.22 -21.94
C PRO A 421 -7.30 -5.55 -22.35
N TRP A 422 -7.39 -4.66 -23.33
CA TRP A 422 -6.31 -3.78 -23.74
C TRP A 422 -6.03 -2.75 -22.64
N ASP A 423 -4.95 -3.00 -21.91
CA ASP A 423 -4.44 -2.09 -20.90
C ASP A 423 -3.61 -0.99 -21.57
N THR A 424 -4.10 0.24 -21.48
CA THR A 424 -3.58 1.37 -22.26
C THR A 424 -2.66 2.28 -21.45
N MET A 425 -2.93 2.44 -20.17
CA MET A 425 -2.16 3.35 -19.32
C MET A 425 -1.34 2.61 -18.28
N HIS A 426 -1.87 1.51 -17.73
CA HIS A 426 -1.29 0.79 -16.61
C HIS A 426 -0.89 1.76 -15.49
N MET A 427 -1.87 2.49 -14.95
CA MET A 427 -1.62 3.45 -13.87
C MET A 427 -1.11 2.70 -12.64
N ASN A 428 -0.05 3.19 -11.99
CA ASN A 428 0.62 2.41 -10.93
C ASN A 428 1.10 3.23 -9.73
N SER A 429 0.78 4.52 -9.69
CA SER A 429 1.05 5.41 -8.58
C SER A 429 0.09 6.60 -8.65
N ILE A 430 -0.49 6.94 -7.49
CA ILE A 430 -1.31 8.11 -7.26
C ILE A 430 -0.86 8.76 -5.95
N ASP A 431 -0.81 10.09 -5.92
CA ASP A 431 -0.52 10.84 -4.69
C ASP A 431 -1.07 12.27 -4.76
N TRP A 432 -1.22 12.90 -3.59
CA TRP A 432 -1.40 14.33 -3.48
C TRP A 432 -0.07 15.06 -3.61
N ALA A 433 -0.02 16.05 -4.49
CA ALA A 433 1.04 17.03 -4.56
C ALA A 433 0.92 18.05 -3.40
N PRO A 434 2.02 18.75 -3.02
CA PRO A 434 2.02 19.73 -1.93
C PRO A 434 1.01 20.88 -2.08
N ASP A 435 0.57 21.19 -3.30
CA ASP A 435 -0.45 22.20 -3.57
C ASP A 435 -1.90 21.66 -3.52
N GLY A 436 -2.08 20.40 -3.10
CA GLY A 436 -3.37 19.75 -2.94
C GLY A 436 -3.96 19.17 -4.23
N HIS A 437 -3.24 19.27 -5.35
CA HIS A 437 -3.59 18.59 -6.60
C HIS A 437 -3.08 17.15 -6.62
N LEU A 438 -3.38 16.40 -7.67
CA LEU A 438 -3.05 14.97 -7.74
C LEU A 438 -1.99 14.71 -8.80
N VAL A 439 -1.08 13.78 -8.56
CA VAL A 439 -0.08 13.31 -9.54
C VAL A 439 -0.25 11.82 -9.79
N PHE A 440 -0.22 11.43 -11.06
CA PHE A 440 -0.41 10.05 -11.48
C PHE A 440 0.73 9.58 -12.40
N SER A 441 1.14 8.32 -12.22
CA SER A 441 2.07 7.62 -13.09
C SER A 441 1.33 6.73 -14.08
N LEU A 442 1.55 6.93 -15.38
CA LEU A 442 0.96 6.16 -16.48
C LEU A 442 2.06 5.32 -17.13
N ARG A 443 2.28 4.10 -16.63
CA ARG A 443 3.44 3.27 -16.96
C ARG A 443 3.57 2.99 -18.45
N LYS A 444 2.50 2.57 -19.13
CA LYS A 444 2.55 2.21 -20.55
C LYS A 444 2.71 3.40 -21.49
N LEU A 445 2.36 4.58 -21.00
CA LEU A 445 2.59 5.82 -21.72
C LEU A 445 3.97 6.41 -21.45
N ASP A 446 4.83 5.79 -20.63
CA ASP A 446 6.12 6.36 -20.21
C ASP A 446 5.96 7.79 -19.62
N GLY A 447 4.82 8.05 -18.97
CA GLY A 447 4.35 9.42 -18.75
C GLY A 447 3.75 9.70 -17.37
N VAL A 448 3.84 10.97 -16.95
CA VAL A 448 3.28 11.48 -15.69
C VAL A 448 2.26 12.57 -16.01
N ILE A 449 1.15 12.59 -15.27
CA ILE A 449 0.18 13.70 -15.35
C ILE A 449 -0.08 14.29 -13.97
N LYS A 450 -0.35 15.59 -13.94
CA LYS A 450 -0.93 16.26 -12.76
C LYS A 450 -2.36 16.66 -13.05
N VAL A 451 -3.25 16.38 -12.12
CA VAL A 451 -4.70 16.60 -12.22
C VAL A 451 -5.12 17.61 -11.17
N ASN A 452 -5.87 18.62 -11.61
CA ASN A 452 -6.46 19.59 -10.72
C ASN A 452 -7.56 18.90 -9.90
N ARG A 453 -7.31 18.76 -8.60
CA ARG A 453 -8.24 18.17 -7.63
C ARG A 453 -9.63 18.80 -7.70
N ASP A 454 -9.70 20.11 -7.90
CA ASP A 454 -10.94 20.89 -7.79
C ASP A 454 -11.77 20.89 -9.07
N THR A 455 -11.20 20.55 -10.22
CA THR A 455 -11.93 20.55 -11.51
C THR A 455 -11.93 19.21 -12.24
N GLY A 456 -11.01 18.31 -11.88
CA GLY A 456 -10.75 17.05 -12.55
C GLY A 456 -10.01 17.19 -13.89
N ASP A 457 -9.55 18.39 -14.25
CA ASP A 457 -8.80 18.60 -15.49
C ASP A 457 -7.33 18.20 -15.34
N VAL A 458 -6.76 17.64 -16.41
CA VAL A 458 -5.32 17.44 -16.51
C VAL A 458 -4.65 18.80 -16.65
N MET A 459 -3.86 19.19 -15.65
CA MET A 459 -3.13 20.46 -15.61
C MET A 459 -1.92 20.43 -16.52
N TRP A 460 -1.23 19.29 -16.52
CA TRP A 460 -0.10 19.06 -17.39
C TRP A 460 0.27 17.59 -17.57
N ARG A 461 1.05 17.32 -18.62
CA ARG A 461 1.61 16.01 -18.99
C ARG A 461 3.12 16.10 -19.15
N LEU A 462 3.88 15.24 -18.49
CA LEU A 462 5.34 15.24 -18.45
C LEU A 462 5.89 13.88 -18.90
N PHE A 463 7.01 13.90 -19.64
CA PHE A 463 7.59 12.73 -20.34
C PHE A 463 6.65 12.20 -21.43
N GLY A 464 6.55 10.89 -21.60
CA GLY A 464 5.62 10.25 -22.51
C GLY A 464 6.10 10.06 -23.95
N PRO A 465 5.22 9.58 -24.85
CA PRO A 465 5.61 9.22 -26.21
C PRO A 465 5.99 10.47 -27.01
N PRO A 466 7.07 10.41 -27.82
CA PRO A 466 7.44 11.52 -28.68
C PRO A 466 6.33 11.84 -29.69
N ASP A 467 6.26 13.10 -30.15
CA ASP A 467 5.31 13.57 -31.17
C ASP A 467 3.82 13.38 -30.81
N THR A 468 3.50 13.61 -29.53
CA THR A 468 2.14 13.61 -28.99
C THR A 468 1.88 14.89 -28.21
N ASP A 469 0.62 15.13 -27.80
CA ASP A 469 0.28 16.21 -26.85
C ASP A 469 0.70 15.86 -25.40
N PHE A 470 1.37 14.71 -25.24
CA PHE A 470 2.14 14.31 -24.08
C PHE A 470 3.55 14.92 -24.20
N ASN A 471 4.21 15.22 -23.08
CA ASN A 471 5.52 15.91 -22.99
C ASN A 471 5.48 17.44 -23.12
N GLN A 472 4.76 18.10 -22.23
CA GLN A 472 4.61 19.57 -22.22
C GLN A 472 5.76 20.32 -21.55
N PHE A 473 6.82 19.62 -21.13
CA PHE A 473 7.95 20.21 -20.42
C PHE A 473 9.26 19.98 -21.18
N THR A 474 10.17 20.92 -21.04
CA THR A 474 11.57 20.72 -21.39
C THR A 474 12.28 19.93 -20.29
N THR A 475 13.06 18.93 -20.68
CA THR A 475 13.76 18.00 -19.75
C THR A 475 15.28 18.02 -20.01
N PRO A 476 15.96 19.15 -19.71
CA PRO A 476 17.37 19.31 -20.05
C PRO A 476 18.25 18.27 -19.33
N PHE A 477 19.12 17.60 -20.10
CA PHE A 477 20.10 16.62 -19.60
C PHE A 477 19.48 15.40 -18.87
N THR A 478 18.21 15.12 -19.17
CA THR A 478 17.46 14.00 -18.59
C THR A 478 17.58 12.75 -19.49
N PRO A 479 17.97 11.58 -18.95
CA PRO A 479 17.84 10.33 -19.69
C PRO A 479 16.37 9.99 -19.92
N ARG A 480 16.05 9.25 -20.98
CA ARG A 480 14.68 8.84 -21.27
C ARG A 480 14.09 8.07 -20.09
N VAL A 481 12.91 8.48 -19.63
CA VAL A 481 12.09 7.74 -18.67
C VAL A 481 11.31 6.67 -19.44
N SER A 482 11.24 5.46 -18.89
CA SER A 482 10.49 4.36 -19.49
C SER A 482 9.88 3.46 -18.42
N HIS A 483 8.58 3.20 -18.55
CA HIS A 483 7.79 2.25 -17.76
C HIS A 483 7.88 2.50 -16.26
N GLN A 484 7.86 3.76 -15.86
CA GLN A 484 8.14 4.21 -14.51
C GLN A 484 7.10 3.78 -13.46
N HIS A 485 7.54 3.82 -12.20
CA HIS A 485 6.74 3.62 -10.99
C HIS A 485 7.00 4.74 -9.98
N ASP A 486 6.15 4.79 -8.96
CA ASP A 486 6.40 5.50 -7.69
C ASP A 486 6.68 7.00 -7.89
N VAL A 487 5.74 7.70 -8.54
CA VAL A 487 5.85 9.14 -8.79
C VAL A 487 5.27 9.89 -7.61
N HIS A 488 6.12 10.61 -6.89
CA HIS A 488 5.73 11.32 -5.66
C HIS A 488 6.35 12.71 -5.63
N PHE A 489 5.59 13.68 -5.13
CA PHE A 489 6.19 14.94 -4.72
C PHE A 489 6.68 14.82 -3.28
N THR A 490 7.87 15.34 -3.07
CA THR A 490 8.51 15.44 -1.76
C THR A 490 8.06 16.71 -1.05
N ALA A 491 8.32 16.79 0.25
CA ALA A 491 7.96 17.95 1.07
C ALA A 491 8.66 19.25 0.61
N ASP A 492 9.82 19.18 -0.06
CA ASP A 492 10.53 20.34 -0.58
C ASP A 492 10.17 20.70 -2.04
N GLY A 493 9.11 20.09 -2.58
CA GLY A 493 8.55 20.43 -3.89
C GLY A 493 9.26 19.78 -5.07
N THR A 494 10.26 18.92 -4.85
CA THR A 494 10.84 18.07 -5.90
C THR A 494 9.99 16.83 -6.14
N MET A 495 10.07 16.24 -7.34
CA MET A 495 9.34 15.03 -7.70
C MET A 495 10.31 13.84 -7.85
N THR A 496 10.09 12.76 -7.10
CA THR A 496 10.80 11.49 -7.27
C THR A 496 10.07 10.58 -8.25
N LEU A 497 10.84 9.74 -8.96
CA LEU A 497 10.34 8.81 -9.96
C LEU A 497 11.33 7.65 -10.11
N PHE A 498 10.83 6.41 -10.13
CA PHE A 498 11.63 5.23 -10.42
C PHE A 498 11.40 4.78 -11.87
N SER A 499 12.41 4.95 -12.72
CA SER A 499 12.33 4.54 -14.14
C SER A 499 12.85 3.12 -14.27
N ASN A 500 12.01 2.17 -14.69
CA ASN A 500 12.41 0.79 -14.89
C ASN A 500 13.40 0.64 -16.07
N GLY A 501 13.25 1.46 -17.10
CA GLY A 501 14.20 1.51 -18.22
C GLY A 501 13.92 0.51 -19.34
N ASN A 502 12.72 -0.05 -19.39
CA ASN A 502 12.31 -1.05 -20.38
C ASN A 502 12.54 -0.53 -21.80
N TYR A 503 13.07 -1.40 -22.67
CA TYR A 503 13.29 -1.11 -24.10
C TYR A 503 14.24 0.07 -24.36
N LEU A 504 15.03 0.48 -23.37
CA LEU A 504 16.15 1.40 -23.55
C LEU A 504 17.43 0.60 -23.83
N GLU A 505 18.43 1.25 -24.42
CA GLU A 505 19.75 0.64 -24.65
C GLU A 505 20.82 1.48 -23.92
N PRO A 506 21.48 0.94 -22.89
CA PRO A 506 21.17 -0.33 -22.20
C PRO A 506 19.90 -0.25 -21.34
N GLU A 507 19.28 -1.39 -21.06
CA GLU A 507 18.19 -1.50 -20.08
C GLU A 507 18.77 -1.40 -18.66
N ILE A 508 18.53 -0.27 -18.00
CA ILE A 508 19.01 0.01 -16.64
C ILE A 508 17.91 0.71 -15.85
N SER A 509 17.61 0.20 -14.64
CA SER A 509 16.68 0.87 -13.74
C SER A 509 17.35 2.03 -13.01
N THR A 510 16.62 3.14 -12.86
CA THR A 510 17.18 4.40 -12.35
C THR A 510 16.21 5.09 -11.40
N ALA A 511 16.67 5.40 -10.19
CA ALA A 511 15.99 6.31 -9.28
C ALA A 511 16.31 7.76 -9.68
N MET A 512 15.29 8.61 -9.80
CA MET A 512 15.42 9.98 -10.28
C MET A 512 14.67 10.98 -9.38
N GLU A 513 15.17 12.21 -9.32
CA GLU A 513 14.52 13.35 -8.66
C GLU A 513 14.59 14.57 -9.57
N PHE A 514 13.47 15.27 -9.69
CA PHE A 514 13.28 16.43 -10.56
C PHE A 514 12.83 17.66 -9.79
N ALA A 515 13.44 18.80 -10.08
CA ALA A 515 12.85 20.10 -9.77
C ALA A 515 11.88 20.47 -10.90
N ILE A 516 10.61 20.67 -10.56
CA ILE A 516 9.54 20.96 -11.52
C ILE A 516 9.20 22.45 -11.45
N ASP A 517 9.43 23.15 -12.56
CA ASP A 517 8.96 24.51 -12.78
C ASP A 517 7.72 24.45 -13.69
N GLU A 518 6.54 24.55 -13.07
CA GLU A 518 5.26 24.41 -13.76
C GLU A 518 4.94 25.62 -14.64
N GLU A 519 5.44 26.81 -14.31
CA GLU A 519 5.22 28.03 -15.08
C GLU A 519 6.11 28.07 -16.32
N ALA A 520 7.41 27.84 -16.15
CA ALA A 520 8.36 27.79 -17.24
C ALA A 520 8.28 26.49 -18.07
N ARG A 521 7.51 25.50 -17.58
CA ARG A 521 7.42 24.15 -18.16
C ARG A 521 8.80 23.51 -18.30
N VAL A 522 9.57 23.50 -17.21
CA VAL A 522 10.89 22.86 -17.13
C VAL A 522 10.91 21.80 -16.05
N ALA A 523 11.30 20.58 -16.39
CA ALA A 523 11.55 19.50 -15.44
C ALA A 523 13.06 19.20 -15.42
N ARG A 524 13.77 19.78 -14.43
CA ARG A 524 15.23 19.67 -14.31
C ARG A 524 15.59 18.46 -13.45
N LEU A 525 16.35 17.52 -14.00
CA LEU A 525 16.92 16.42 -13.22
C LEU A 525 17.92 16.98 -12.21
N VAL A 526 17.64 16.82 -10.91
CA VAL A 526 18.51 17.30 -9.83
C VAL A 526 19.26 16.18 -9.13
N TYR A 527 18.79 14.94 -9.24
CA TYR A 527 19.50 13.76 -8.76
C TYR A 527 19.12 12.52 -9.57
N LYS A 528 20.09 11.62 -9.77
CA LYS A 528 19.83 10.26 -10.26
C LYS A 528 20.84 9.27 -9.69
N TYR A 529 20.38 8.03 -9.50
CA TYR A 529 21.24 6.90 -9.20
C TYR A 529 20.78 5.66 -9.97
N SER A 530 21.75 4.94 -10.52
CA SER A 530 21.56 3.69 -11.28
C SER A 530 22.79 2.81 -11.07
N ASP A 531 22.57 1.50 -10.98
CA ASP A 531 23.63 0.49 -11.05
C ASP A 531 23.57 -0.18 -12.43
N PRO A 532 24.64 -0.16 -13.24
CA PRO A 532 24.63 -0.77 -14.58
C PRO A 532 24.36 -2.27 -14.60
N SER A 533 24.46 -2.95 -13.47
CA SER A 533 24.15 -4.38 -13.32
C SER A 533 22.70 -4.68 -12.93
N ILE A 534 21.88 -3.65 -12.66
CA ILE A 534 20.51 -3.81 -12.16
C ILE A 534 19.49 -3.30 -13.19
N PHE A 535 18.67 -4.23 -13.67
CA PHE A 535 17.48 -3.94 -14.45
C PHE A 535 16.29 -4.69 -13.84
N SER A 536 15.25 -3.96 -13.48
CA SER A 536 13.98 -4.47 -13.00
C SER A 536 12.88 -4.10 -13.98
N PHE A 537 12.28 -5.10 -14.63
CA PHE A 537 11.28 -4.89 -15.68
C PHE A 537 9.98 -4.21 -15.19
N ALA A 538 9.62 -4.39 -13.92
CA ALA A 538 8.39 -3.86 -13.34
C ALA A 538 8.53 -3.70 -11.83
N THR A 539 7.58 -2.99 -11.22
CA THR A 539 7.55 -2.63 -9.80
C THR A 539 8.76 -1.75 -9.41
N GLY A 540 8.94 -1.53 -8.12
CA GLY A 540 10.00 -0.70 -7.58
C GLY A 540 9.54 0.71 -7.24
N GLY A 541 10.45 1.47 -6.67
CA GLY A 541 10.19 2.81 -6.20
C GLY A 541 11.43 3.50 -5.64
N CYS A 542 11.30 4.79 -5.39
CA CYS A 542 12.36 5.57 -4.76
C CYS A 542 11.79 6.69 -3.91
N GLN A 543 12.43 6.91 -2.76
CA GLN A 543 12.00 7.85 -1.74
C GLN A 543 13.19 8.69 -1.29
N LYS A 544 13.04 10.01 -1.42
CA LYS A 544 13.93 10.96 -0.76
C LYS A 544 13.67 10.93 0.75
N LEU A 545 14.73 10.72 1.53
CA LEU A 545 14.72 10.64 2.98
C LEU A 545 15.09 12.00 3.61
N ASP A 546 14.80 12.17 4.91
CA ASP A 546 14.98 13.44 5.62
C ASP A 546 16.43 13.93 5.65
N ASN A 547 17.41 13.02 5.67
CA ASN A 547 18.84 13.36 5.58
C ASN A 547 19.30 13.65 4.13
N GLY A 548 18.37 13.67 3.18
CA GLY A 548 18.61 13.86 1.77
C GLY A 548 18.94 12.57 1.01
N ASN A 549 19.21 11.43 1.65
CA ASN A 549 19.52 10.20 0.93
C ASN A 549 18.34 9.74 0.06
N MET A 550 18.65 8.88 -0.92
CA MET A 550 17.66 8.18 -1.72
C MET A 550 17.55 6.74 -1.23
N ALA A 551 16.40 6.37 -0.68
CA ALA A 551 16.00 4.97 -0.53
C ALA A 551 15.48 4.44 -1.87
N ILE A 552 15.95 3.28 -2.30
CA ILE A 552 15.60 2.65 -3.56
C ILE A 552 15.08 1.25 -3.25
N GLY A 553 13.81 1.01 -3.61
CA GLY A 553 13.25 -0.31 -3.72
C GLY A 553 13.36 -0.76 -5.17
N TRP A 554 14.26 -1.69 -5.49
CA TRP A 554 14.53 -2.01 -6.90
C TRP A 554 13.39 -2.75 -7.59
N GLY A 555 12.38 -3.22 -6.86
CA GLY A 555 11.31 -3.98 -7.45
C GLY A 555 11.80 -5.34 -7.96
N GLY A 556 11.28 -5.74 -9.10
CA GLY A 556 11.66 -6.94 -9.81
C GLY A 556 10.65 -8.09 -9.63
N LEU A 557 10.40 -8.78 -10.74
CA LEU A 557 9.61 -10.02 -10.79
C LEU A 557 10.52 -11.24 -11.01
N ASN A 558 11.81 -11.11 -10.69
CA ASN A 558 12.88 -12.10 -10.96
C ASN A 558 13.03 -12.52 -12.43
N LEU A 559 12.47 -11.75 -13.37
CA LEU A 559 12.56 -11.99 -14.80
C LEU A 559 13.92 -11.60 -15.40
N THR A 560 14.64 -10.68 -14.74
CA THR A 560 15.84 -10.01 -15.28
C THR A 560 17.07 -10.21 -14.40
N GLY A 561 16.99 -11.12 -13.44
CA GLY A 561 18.03 -11.37 -12.45
C GLY A 561 17.57 -11.09 -11.02
N ILE A 562 18.46 -11.33 -10.05
CA ILE A 562 18.22 -11.07 -8.64
C ILE A 562 18.76 -9.68 -8.29
N ALA A 563 17.85 -8.74 -8.03
CA ALA A 563 18.20 -7.42 -7.54
C ALA A 563 18.24 -7.39 -5.99
N PRO A 564 18.98 -6.45 -5.38
CA PRO A 564 18.75 -6.07 -3.98
C PRO A 564 17.30 -5.60 -3.83
N PHE A 565 16.64 -5.90 -2.71
CA PHE A 565 15.30 -5.32 -2.49
C PHE A 565 15.39 -3.88 -1.99
N TYR A 566 16.48 -3.53 -1.28
CA TYR A 566 16.68 -2.20 -0.71
C TYR A 566 18.11 -1.71 -0.94
N THR A 567 18.25 -0.44 -1.30
CA THR A 567 19.53 0.28 -1.32
C THR A 567 19.30 1.70 -0.84
N GLU A 568 20.19 2.19 0.03
CA GLU A 568 20.22 3.58 0.45
C GLU A 568 21.49 4.24 -0.07
N VAL A 569 21.31 5.39 -0.72
CA VAL A 569 22.39 6.09 -1.41
C VAL A 569 22.43 7.55 -0.99
N THR A 570 23.62 8.07 -0.72
CA THR A 570 23.82 9.49 -0.40
C THR A 570 23.67 10.38 -1.63
N ARG A 571 23.60 11.70 -1.41
CA ARG A 571 23.60 12.70 -2.49
C ARG A 571 24.85 12.65 -3.38
N ASP A 572 25.97 12.21 -2.82
CA ASP A 572 27.23 12.00 -3.53
C ASP A 572 27.33 10.61 -4.20
N LYS A 573 26.22 9.86 -4.22
CA LYS A 573 26.08 8.54 -4.87
C LYS A 573 26.86 7.41 -4.19
N GLU A 574 27.16 7.56 -2.90
CA GLU A 574 27.73 6.48 -2.09
C GLU A 574 26.63 5.56 -1.59
N VAL A 575 26.77 4.25 -1.84
CA VAL A 575 25.89 3.23 -1.25
C VAL A 575 26.26 3.07 0.23
N VAL A 576 25.34 3.42 1.12
CA VAL A 576 25.56 3.38 2.58
C VAL A 576 24.83 2.25 3.27
N LEU A 577 23.90 1.58 2.58
CA LEU A 577 23.20 0.39 3.05
C LEU A 577 22.63 -0.36 1.84
N GLN A 578 22.78 -1.68 1.79
CA GLN A 578 22.19 -2.51 0.73
C GLN A 578 21.82 -3.89 1.27
N MET A 579 20.62 -4.35 0.92
CA MET A 579 20.08 -5.62 1.37
C MET A 579 19.46 -6.41 0.21
N LYS A 580 19.62 -7.74 0.25
CA LYS A 580 18.99 -8.67 -0.69
C LYS A 580 18.36 -9.85 0.06
N MET A 581 17.36 -10.48 -0.53
CA MET A 581 16.83 -11.73 0.00
C MET A 581 17.64 -12.91 -0.53
N ARG A 582 18.12 -13.77 0.36
CA ARG A 582 18.80 -15.00 0.01
C ARG A 582 17.80 -15.93 -0.67
N GLY A 583 18.14 -16.40 -1.87
CA GLY A 583 17.23 -17.15 -2.74
C GLY A 583 16.53 -16.29 -3.79
N GLY A 584 16.80 -14.98 -3.83
CA GLY A 584 16.32 -14.11 -4.91
C GLY A 584 14.90 -13.60 -4.76
N GLY A 585 14.37 -13.52 -3.54
CA GLY A 585 13.10 -12.84 -3.31
C GLY A 585 13.18 -11.36 -3.68
N SER A 586 12.05 -10.81 -4.13
CA SER A 586 11.90 -9.39 -4.44
C SER A 586 10.78 -8.77 -3.59
N SER A 587 10.54 -7.48 -3.80
CA SER A 587 9.44 -6.74 -3.18
C SER A 587 8.84 -5.84 -4.23
N TYR A 588 7.51 -5.65 -4.25
CA TYR A 588 6.90 -4.73 -5.20
C TYR A 588 7.32 -3.28 -4.92
N ARG A 589 7.36 -2.85 -3.66
CA ARG A 589 7.90 -1.55 -3.25
C ARG A 589 8.54 -1.66 -1.87
N VAL A 590 9.46 -0.73 -1.59
CA VAL A 590 10.10 -0.57 -0.28
C VAL A 590 10.05 0.90 0.11
N ARG A 591 9.69 1.18 1.37
CA ARG A 591 9.69 2.53 1.94
C ARG A 591 10.46 2.54 3.25
N LYS A 592 11.00 3.70 3.61
CA LYS A 592 11.65 3.91 4.92
C LYS A 592 10.94 5.04 5.66
N SER A 593 10.49 4.73 6.87
CA SER A 593 9.70 5.64 7.69
C SER A 593 9.98 5.45 9.18
N PRO A 594 9.82 6.49 10.01
CA PRO A 594 9.70 6.34 11.46
C PRO A 594 8.53 5.41 11.82
N TRP A 595 8.69 4.63 12.89
CA TRP A 595 7.63 3.74 13.37
C TRP A 595 7.74 3.51 14.87
N VAL A 596 6.61 3.60 15.55
CA VAL A 596 6.46 3.17 16.94
C VAL A 596 5.55 1.96 16.91
N GLY A 597 6.04 0.80 17.34
CA GLY A 597 5.27 -0.43 17.43
C GLY A 597 5.12 -0.85 18.89
N VAL A 598 3.87 -1.00 19.33
CA VAL A 598 3.49 -1.47 20.68
C VAL A 598 2.50 -2.62 20.53
N PRO A 599 2.98 -3.81 20.14
CA PRO A 599 2.09 -4.93 19.80
C PRO A 599 1.11 -5.24 20.92
N HIS A 600 -0.15 -5.48 20.54
CA HIS A 600 -1.19 -5.85 21.51
C HIS A 600 -1.01 -7.30 22.05
N TRP A 601 -0.18 -8.12 21.41
CA TRP A 601 0.18 -9.45 21.87
C TRP A 601 1.42 -9.45 22.78
N SER A 602 1.53 -10.49 23.60
CA SER A 602 2.67 -10.68 24.50
C SER A 602 3.94 -11.14 23.76
N PRO A 603 5.13 -10.91 24.34
CA PRO A 603 6.37 -11.53 23.89
C PRO A 603 6.31 -13.06 23.81
N VAL A 604 7.10 -13.62 22.90
CA VAL A 604 7.28 -15.07 22.75
C VAL A 604 8.56 -15.50 23.47
N ILE A 605 8.49 -16.66 24.12
CA ILE A 605 9.64 -17.35 24.72
C ILE A 605 9.64 -18.81 24.27
N VAL A 606 10.80 -19.32 23.85
CA VAL A 606 11.02 -20.69 23.39
C VAL A 606 12.20 -21.28 24.15
N LEU A 607 12.06 -22.52 24.62
CA LEU A 607 13.15 -23.30 25.23
C LEU A 607 13.73 -24.25 24.18
N ASP A 608 14.96 -23.98 23.73
CA ASP A 608 15.71 -24.86 22.82
C ASP A 608 16.53 -25.87 23.66
N MET A 609 16.10 -27.14 23.60
CA MET A 609 16.73 -28.26 24.29
C MET A 609 17.69 -29.00 23.33
N HIS A 610 18.97 -29.09 23.70
CA HIS A 610 19.95 -29.94 23.02
C HIS A 610 19.81 -31.40 23.48
N ARG A 611 19.77 -32.35 22.52
CA ARG A 611 19.62 -33.81 22.77
C ARG A 611 20.91 -34.48 23.28
N HIS A 612 22.08 -33.94 22.95
CA HIS A 612 23.37 -34.52 23.33
C HIS A 612 23.94 -33.75 24.52
N PHE A 613 24.04 -34.47 25.64
CA PHE A 613 24.23 -33.95 27.00
C PHE A 613 25.61 -33.33 27.29
N ASN A 614 26.54 -33.33 26.34
CA ASN A 614 27.94 -33.16 26.68
C ASN A 614 28.63 -31.87 26.19
N ASP A 615 28.10 -31.06 25.26
CA ASP A 615 28.83 -29.84 24.84
C ASP A 615 28.01 -28.53 24.69
N ASP A 616 26.69 -28.57 24.43
CA ASP A 616 25.88 -27.34 24.26
C ASP A 616 24.86 -27.09 25.39
N PRO A 617 24.88 -25.92 26.06
CA PRO A 617 23.87 -25.56 27.05
C PRO A 617 22.46 -25.38 26.44
N HIS A 618 21.42 -25.74 27.19
CA HIS A 618 20.04 -25.37 26.83
C HIS A 618 19.90 -23.85 26.76
N SER A 619 18.98 -23.35 25.94
CA SER A 619 18.83 -21.91 25.74
C SER A 619 17.37 -21.47 25.73
N LEU A 620 17.12 -20.30 26.33
CA LEU A 620 15.87 -19.57 26.16
C LEU A 620 16.04 -18.55 25.06
N HIS A 621 15.18 -18.62 24.06
CA HIS A 621 15.05 -17.65 22.99
C HIS A 621 13.80 -16.82 23.22
N TYR A 622 13.88 -15.51 23.02
CA TYR A 622 12.73 -14.63 23.21
C TYR A 622 12.81 -13.39 22.34
N SER A 623 11.63 -12.95 21.90
CA SER A 623 11.44 -11.78 21.05
C SER A 623 10.04 -11.21 21.27
N TRP A 624 9.80 -10.01 20.74
CA TRP A 624 8.49 -9.38 20.73
C TRP A 624 8.21 -8.81 19.35
N ASN A 625 7.55 -9.61 18.50
CA ASN A 625 7.29 -9.26 17.11
C ASN A 625 6.52 -7.94 17.01
N GLY A 626 7.08 -6.95 16.30
CA GLY A 626 6.54 -5.61 16.11
C GLY A 626 6.94 -4.57 17.15
N ALA A 627 7.59 -4.94 18.26
CA ALA A 627 7.89 -3.99 19.32
C ALA A 627 9.14 -3.15 19.02
N THR A 628 8.98 -1.82 19.05
CA THR A 628 10.09 -0.85 18.95
C THR A 628 10.31 -0.04 20.24
N VAL A 629 9.46 -0.21 21.24
CA VAL A 629 9.44 0.64 22.44
C VAL A 629 10.25 0.12 23.63
N HIS A 630 10.64 -1.15 23.66
CA HIS A 630 11.40 -1.70 24.79
C HIS A 630 12.91 -1.64 24.53
N THR A 631 13.64 -1.22 25.56
CA THR A 631 15.10 -1.12 25.54
C THR A 631 15.76 -2.20 26.37
N THR A 632 15.00 -2.87 27.24
CA THR A 632 15.53 -3.82 28.22
C THR A 632 14.67 -5.07 28.30
N TRP A 633 15.32 -6.20 28.52
CA TRP A 633 14.71 -7.49 28.82
C TRP A 633 15.03 -7.92 30.24
N ARG A 634 13.99 -8.34 30.97
CA ARG A 634 14.10 -9.07 32.23
C ARG A 634 13.69 -10.51 31.99
N VAL A 635 14.54 -11.44 32.41
CA VAL A 635 14.32 -12.89 32.30
C VAL A 635 14.13 -13.46 33.70
N TYR A 636 13.03 -14.17 33.89
CA TYR A 636 12.63 -14.75 35.16
C TYR A 636 12.68 -16.28 35.10
N ALA A 637 12.99 -16.91 36.24
CA ALA A 637 12.86 -18.35 36.40
C ALA A 637 12.47 -18.75 37.84
N GLY A 638 11.78 -19.88 38.00
CA GLY A 638 11.30 -20.36 39.30
C GLY A 638 10.90 -21.82 39.28
N MET A 639 10.70 -22.42 40.45
CA MET A 639 10.18 -23.79 40.62
C MET A 639 8.65 -23.82 40.73
N HIS A 640 8.01 -22.65 40.82
CA HIS A 640 6.57 -22.49 40.83
C HIS A 640 6.20 -21.39 39.83
N PRO A 641 5.11 -21.57 39.06
CA PRO A 641 4.74 -20.62 38.00
C PRO A 641 4.40 -19.22 38.53
N GLU A 642 3.84 -19.15 39.74
CA GLU A 642 3.45 -17.89 40.41
C GLU A 642 4.62 -17.17 41.13
N ARG A 643 5.78 -17.82 41.26
CA ARG A 643 6.90 -17.33 42.10
C ARG A 643 8.22 -17.36 41.34
N LEU A 644 8.27 -16.63 40.23
CA LEU A 644 9.49 -16.49 39.42
C LEU A 644 10.40 -15.39 39.98
N LYS A 645 11.72 -15.63 39.93
CA LYS A 645 12.74 -14.67 40.32
C LYS A 645 13.48 -14.12 39.11
N LEU A 646 13.86 -12.85 39.15
CA LEU A 646 14.69 -12.25 38.10
C LEU A 646 16.07 -12.93 38.09
N ILE A 647 16.44 -13.54 36.97
CA ILE A 647 17.71 -14.24 36.80
C ILE A 647 18.67 -13.53 35.84
N LYS A 648 18.16 -12.58 35.05
CA LYS A 648 18.96 -11.75 34.16
C LYS A 648 18.18 -10.50 33.75
N GLU A 649 18.88 -9.38 33.72
CA GLU A 649 18.46 -8.17 33.02
C GLU A 649 19.56 -7.78 32.00
N HIS A 650 19.15 -7.29 30.83
CA HIS A 650 20.07 -6.73 29.82
C HIS A 650 19.34 -5.87 28.78
N THR A 651 20.11 -5.05 28.08
CA THR A 651 19.63 -4.21 26.97
C THR A 651 19.24 -5.05 25.75
N LYS A 652 18.20 -4.60 25.03
CA LYS A 652 17.84 -5.08 23.70
C LYS A 652 18.88 -4.59 22.69
N THR A 653 19.41 -5.49 21.87
CA THR A 653 20.42 -5.17 20.84
C THR A 653 20.08 -5.76 19.47
N ARG A 654 19.01 -6.55 19.39
CA ARG A 654 18.53 -7.24 18.20
C ARG A 654 17.06 -7.64 18.37
N PHE A 655 16.48 -8.28 17.37
CA PHE A 655 15.12 -8.81 17.41
C PHE A 655 14.95 -9.88 18.50
N GLU A 656 15.75 -10.95 18.40
CA GLU A 656 15.69 -12.09 19.30
C GLU A 656 16.93 -12.14 20.20
N HIS A 657 16.68 -12.40 21.48
CA HIS A 657 17.73 -12.60 22.46
C HIS A 657 17.77 -14.04 22.95
N VAL A 658 18.97 -14.46 23.36
CA VAL A 658 19.24 -15.82 23.82
C VAL A 658 19.84 -15.77 25.21
N LYS A 659 19.26 -16.54 26.13
CA LYS A 659 19.80 -16.80 27.46
C LYS A 659 20.22 -18.25 27.57
N GLN A 660 21.54 -18.46 27.61
CA GLN A 660 22.10 -19.78 27.90
C GLN A 660 21.81 -20.19 29.35
N LEU A 661 21.25 -21.39 29.53
CA LEU A 661 20.93 -22.04 30.79
C LEU A 661 22.07 -23.00 31.14
N ARG A 662 23.02 -22.53 31.94
CA ARG A 662 24.15 -23.37 32.39
C ARG A 662 23.66 -24.50 33.30
N ARG A 663 24.19 -25.70 33.06
CA ARG A 663 23.86 -26.95 33.77
C ARG A 663 24.01 -26.87 35.29
N THR A 664 24.94 -26.06 35.79
CA THR A 664 25.31 -25.96 37.21
C THR A 664 24.48 -24.94 38.01
N LYS A 665 23.50 -24.27 37.39
CA LYS A 665 22.63 -23.30 38.08
C LYS A 665 21.28 -23.90 38.44
N TRP A 666 20.65 -23.34 39.49
CA TRP A 666 19.37 -23.75 40.07
C TRP A 666 18.20 -23.93 39.08
N TYR A 667 18.28 -23.40 37.86
CA TYR A 667 17.21 -23.37 36.87
C TYR A 667 17.48 -24.28 35.66
N SER A 668 18.12 -25.44 35.86
CA SER A 668 18.31 -26.44 34.81
C SER A 668 16.97 -27.08 34.41
N PRO A 669 16.56 -27.02 33.13
CA PRO A 669 15.24 -27.48 32.68
C PRO A 669 15.12 -29.00 32.49
N HIS A 670 16.23 -29.74 32.60
CA HIS A 670 16.26 -31.17 32.28
C HIS A 670 15.78 -32.06 33.44
N GLU A 671 16.22 -31.78 34.66
CA GLU A 671 16.00 -32.66 35.82
C GLU A 671 14.93 -32.13 36.78
N ARG A 672 14.48 -30.89 36.57
CA ARG A 672 13.58 -30.20 37.49
C ARG A 672 12.49 -29.49 36.71
N CYS A 673 11.29 -29.52 37.28
CA CYS A 673 10.21 -28.66 36.81
C CYS A 673 10.58 -27.20 37.11
N VAL A 674 10.88 -26.46 36.05
CA VAL A 674 11.28 -25.06 36.11
C VAL A 674 10.37 -24.27 35.17
N TYR A 675 9.99 -23.09 35.61
CA TYR A 675 9.17 -22.16 34.86
C TYR A 675 10.01 -20.94 34.47
N PHE A 676 9.76 -20.40 33.29
CA PHE A 676 10.46 -19.27 32.70
C PHE A 676 9.48 -18.23 32.19
N GLN A 677 9.87 -16.97 32.24
CA GLN A 677 9.08 -15.87 31.70
C GLN A 677 10.01 -14.71 31.32
N VAL A 678 9.62 -13.91 30.33
CA VAL A 678 10.32 -12.67 29.98
C VAL A 678 9.40 -11.46 30.08
N GLU A 679 10.00 -10.33 30.42
CA GLU A 679 9.32 -9.04 30.56
C GLU A 679 10.13 -7.98 29.82
N PRO A 680 9.55 -7.29 28.84
CA PRO A 680 10.16 -6.14 28.22
C PRO A 680 9.91 -4.88 29.05
N VAL A 681 10.90 -3.98 29.04
CA VAL A 681 10.90 -2.73 29.79
C VAL A 681 11.36 -1.60 28.87
N ASP A 682 10.66 -0.47 28.90
CA ASP A 682 11.05 0.73 28.14
C ASP A 682 12.22 1.48 28.79
N TYR A 683 12.64 2.57 28.13
CA TYR A 683 13.75 3.41 28.59
C TYR A 683 13.46 4.15 29.91
N ASN A 684 12.19 4.32 30.28
CA ASN A 684 11.76 4.94 31.53
C ASN A 684 11.59 3.93 32.67
N GLY A 685 11.83 2.63 32.41
CA GLY A 685 11.62 1.57 33.39
C GLY A 685 10.17 1.07 33.49
N LYS A 686 9.27 1.52 32.60
CA LYS A 686 7.89 1.01 32.52
C LYS A 686 7.91 -0.40 31.94
N THR A 687 7.27 -1.33 32.64
CA THR A 687 7.13 -2.72 32.21
C THR A 687 5.93 -2.88 31.28
N PHE A 688 6.07 -3.72 30.25
CA PHE A 688 4.93 -4.17 29.44
C PHE A 688 4.46 -5.58 29.85
N GLN A 689 3.46 -6.11 29.14
CA GLN A 689 2.95 -7.46 29.37
C GLN A 689 4.08 -8.50 29.25
N ARG A 690 4.14 -9.41 30.22
CA ARG A 690 5.09 -10.52 30.22
C ARG A 690 4.68 -11.58 29.20
N SER A 691 5.64 -12.38 28.76
CA SER A 691 5.34 -13.59 28.00
C SER A 691 4.43 -14.53 28.80
N ALA A 692 3.84 -15.52 28.14
CA ALA A 692 3.29 -16.67 28.83
C ALA A 692 4.37 -17.34 29.71
N VAL A 693 3.94 -17.99 30.80
CA VAL A 693 4.84 -18.76 31.67
C VAL A 693 5.15 -20.09 30.96
N LEU A 694 6.42 -20.26 30.60
CA LEU A 694 6.93 -21.44 29.92
C LEU A 694 7.44 -22.45 30.95
N ALA A 695 6.81 -23.61 31.04
CA ALA A 695 7.27 -24.72 31.86
C ALA A 695 8.38 -25.51 31.15
N SER A 696 9.27 -26.17 31.89
CA SER A 696 10.20 -27.14 31.34
C SER A 696 9.50 -28.47 31.04
N PRO A 697 10.06 -29.34 30.16
CA PRO A 697 9.47 -30.65 29.88
C PRO A 697 9.31 -31.52 31.15
N ALA A 698 10.19 -31.34 32.15
CA ALA A 698 10.12 -32.05 33.42
C ALA A 698 8.86 -31.76 34.25
N CYS A 699 8.10 -30.70 33.94
CA CYS A 699 6.82 -30.40 34.57
C CYS A 699 5.65 -31.28 34.08
N GLY A 700 5.83 -32.05 32.99
CA GLY A 700 4.81 -32.97 32.46
C GLY A 700 4.75 -34.33 33.15
N ASN A 701 5.76 -34.66 33.97
CA ASN A 701 5.88 -35.93 34.71
C ASN A 701 5.49 -35.80 36.20
N ALA A 702 4.79 -34.72 36.57
CA ALA A 702 4.39 -34.42 37.94
C ALA A 702 2.88 -34.61 38.15
#